data_AF-A0A0W1S4W5-F1
#
_entry.id   AF-A0A0W1S4W5-F1
#
_cell.length_a   1.000
_cell.length_b   1.000
_cell.length_c   1.000
_cell.angle_alpha   90.00
_cell.angle_beta   90.00
_cell.angle_gamma   90.00
#
_symmetry.space_group_name_H-M   'P 1'
#
loop_
_entity.id
_entity.type
_entity.pdbx_description
1 polymer ?
#
loop_
_entity_poly.entity_id
_entity_poly.type
_entity_poly.pdbx_seq_one_letter_code
_entity_poly.pdbx_strand_id
1 'polypeptide(L)'
;MFERVSRRVFGQSADREAERVDSRDGQDRHTDTDELPSMAILVPAYEEAEVVANSIQSIFEAVYPSELLSVMVLVEPDDVATRDVLDRLSKTYPFETVVVPADYPGESNKPRALNYGFEFVESDVVGVVDAEVIIGASLLEEAGHTLVSEADFALSHLDMVNEDDGWLNLLFRAEYSYWYNLVIPSFEHVGYPIPLGGTSCFFRRGVLEDVSDARIEADDSPWSTADRQWLSDRGLAGYVPWDPSNVTEDFELGLNLWTKDYEFAFLDAVTNEESPIELKSWIEQRTRWKKGKVYTFVQYLDRPPETLRQRFHIYWQSLLPHLGPINIAGLLFVFWLTTMTGAVPSALVKGILSLGLTFLVLVAGLYARGYWIVSDKPLPQRLQRTCIVALSLFFYWIFQWLADVRAILQTYRGQFHWTKTAHLGRNLSEPDLGRGIRPTDITVSLLGTDANDSLDISASAASVDRTIPRKKRLGALAVVLVVAMALRIGALTRWSLWLDEIYTVTFRAAVPIGELLVIPWDPHPPLYFVLLRLWMSVAGQTQFGAGLFSVVFSVATVGMVYLLAGRLYDDLTGLVAASLVTVSTMHIHFGRTIRMYSLLTFLILASWYTYLHLPERNRWSALTYLVVTIAMLYTHVYAVFVLLAQHGYTLLTESSREFKRRWIALQVAVSLLYLPWVYVLSQQVLGQVADAERAGTAISWIPAPSTELLRDTFLMFAGFPSYYPIFNDSWVAWGAALVVLLTINVTIMFAIVNYEPADDGRIEYHLVDLGRGSLLAMFFIVPIAVPFVLSYVLFPIYFPRYALAASLPLLVLVARGLVNLEYQPMWRAVFSVVLVAGAITTGVGYYAGDTVEDWDGSVSDVSANISPDDLLVIQPFWVENDVTYYYGGPAVERMMLPASPDVTATDRSLLATKVSDHETVWVVRYQTDDSDGVLGTLNQTHDLRYTREDELISVYRFERASR
;
A
#
# COMPACT_ATOMS: atom_id res chain seq x y z
N MET A 1 -12.20 -17.12 -35.66
CA MET A 1 -11.09 -17.49 -34.78
C MET A 1 -11.27 -16.90 -33.38
N PHE A 2 -11.50 -15.59 -33.21
CA PHE A 2 -11.90 -14.97 -31.92
C PHE A 2 -13.26 -15.44 -31.34
N GLU A 3 -14.17 -15.89 -32.20
CA GLU A 3 -15.50 -16.38 -31.80
C GLU A 3 -15.48 -17.82 -31.22
N ARG A 4 -14.42 -18.60 -31.48
CA ARG A 4 -14.21 -19.92 -30.84
C ARG A 4 -13.55 -19.82 -29.46
N VAL A 5 -12.85 -18.73 -29.18
CA VAL A 5 -12.24 -18.42 -27.87
C VAL A 5 -13.28 -17.83 -26.92
N SER A 6 -14.16 -16.94 -27.41
CA SER A 6 -15.24 -16.33 -26.62
C SER A 6 -16.27 -17.35 -26.07
N ARG A 7 -16.54 -18.46 -26.76
CA ARG A 7 -17.45 -19.50 -26.26
C ARG A 7 -16.83 -20.44 -25.22
N ARG A 8 -15.50 -20.56 -25.16
CA ARG A 8 -14.80 -21.46 -24.23
C ARG A 8 -14.45 -20.79 -22.90
N VAL A 9 -14.18 -19.49 -22.89
CA VAL A 9 -13.84 -18.75 -21.65
C VAL A 9 -15.08 -18.31 -20.87
N PHE A 10 -16.21 -18.07 -21.53
CA PHE A 10 -17.40 -17.47 -20.89
C PHE A 10 -18.72 -18.20 -21.12
N GLY A 11 -18.72 -19.29 -21.90
CA GLY A 11 -19.94 -19.99 -22.29
C GLY A 11 -20.29 -21.22 -21.44
N GLN A 12 -19.39 -21.68 -20.56
CA GLN A 12 -19.59 -22.90 -19.77
C GLN A 12 -19.68 -22.67 -18.26
N SER A 13 -19.34 -21.48 -17.74
CA SER A 13 -19.42 -21.18 -16.30
C SER A 13 -20.86 -20.92 -15.83
N ALA A 14 -21.65 -20.17 -16.62
CA ALA A 14 -23.01 -19.77 -16.25
C ALA A 14 -24.02 -20.95 -16.18
N ASP A 15 -23.86 -21.98 -17.01
CA ASP A 15 -24.72 -23.17 -16.96
C ASP A 15 -24.37 -24.10 -15.77
N ARG A 16 -23.10 -24.08 -15.30
CA ARG A 16 -22.64 -24.88 -14.15
C ARG A 16 -23.03 -24.29 -12.80
N GLU A 17 -23.25 -22.97 -12.73
CA GLU A 17 -23.62 -22.29 -11.48
C GLU A 17 -25.11 -22.49 -11.12
N ALA A 18 -25.96 -22.69 -12.13
CA ALA A 18 -27.36 -23.08 -11.92
C ALA A 18 -27.52 -24.51 -11.39
N GLU A 19 -26.57 -25.42 -11.66
CA GLU A 19 -26.53 -26.77 -11.07
C GLU A 19 -25.88 -26.81 -9.68
N ARG A 20 -25.02 -25.84 -9.33
CA ARG A 20 -24.36 -25.73 -8.00
C ARG A 20 -25.29 -25.35 -6.84
N VAL A 21 -26.47 -24.78 -7.11
CA VAL A 21 -27.39 -24.29 -6.06
C VAL A 21 -28.33 -25.40 -5.54
N ASP A 22 -28.54 -26.49 -6.29
CA ASP A 22 -29.54 -27.52 -5.95
C ASP A 22 -28.97 -28.73 -5.17
N SER A 23 -27.67 -28.74 -4.83
CA SER A 23 -27.02 -29.87 -4.15
C SER A 23 -26.65 -29.63 -2.68
N ARG A 24 -27.14 -28.54 -2.07
CA ARG A 24 -26.87 -28.16 -0.66
C ARG A 24 -27.85 -28.76 0.37
N ASP A 25 -28.33 -29.97 0.15
CA ASP A 25 -29.04 -30.72 1.19
C ASP A 25 -28.14 -31.85 1.72
N GLY A 26 -27.88 -31.80 3.03
CA GLY A 26 -27.01 -32.73 3.74
C GLY A 26 -27.54 -34.17 3.73
N GLN A 27 -27.10 -34.94 2.74
CA GLN A 27 -27.18 -36.40 2.75
C GLN A 27 -25.77 -37.00 2.65
N ASP A 28 -25.55 -38.03 3.46
CA ASP A 28 -24.37 -38.89 3.52
C ASP A 28 -23.76 -39.13 2.12
N ARG A 29 -22.55 -38.59 1.89
CA ARG A 29 -21.73 -38.96 0.72
C ARG A 29 -21.15 -40.36 0.93
N HIS A 30 -21.94 -41.36 0.58
CA HIS A 30 -21.39 -42.64 0.13
C HIS A 30 -21.01 -42.42 -1.35
N THR A 31 -19.72 -42.30 -1.63
CA THR A 31 -19.14 -41.93 -2.93
C THR A 31 -19.18 -43.10 -3.91
N ASP A 32 -19.70 -42.85 -5.12
CA ASP A 32 -19.56 -43.76 -6.26
C ASP A 32 -18.10 -43.73 -6.73
N THR A 33 -17.47 -44.91 -6.81
CA THR A 33 -16.07 -45.10 -7.21
C THR A 33 -15.80 -44.86 -8.71
N ASP A 34 -16.84 -44.52 -9.50
CA ASP A 34 -16.80 -44.49 -10.96
C ASP A 34 -16.20 -43.19 -11.58
N GLU A 35 -15.80 -42.19 -10.77
CA GLU A 35 -15.33 -40.87 -11.27
C GLU A 35 -13.85 -40.51 -10.97
N LEU A 36 -13.08 -41.33 -10.25
CA LEU A 36 -11.68 -41.02 -9.91
C LEU A 36 -10.70 -41.41 -11.04
N PRO A 37 -9.65 -40.61 -11.31
CA PRO A 37 -8.69 -40.89 -12.37
C PRO A 37 -7.68 -41.96 -11.96
N SER A 38 -6.99 -42.57 -12.93
CA SER A 38 -5.78 -43.32 -12.61
C SER A 38 -4.68 -42.36 -12.13
N MET A 39 -3.96 -42.71 -11.06
CA MET A 39 -2.97 -41.85 -10.41
C MET A 39 -1.64 -42.59 -10.22
N ALA A 40 -0.54 -41.95 -10.64
CA ALA A 40 0.81 -42.41 -10.36
C ALA A 40 1.52 -41.49 -9.36
N ILE A 41 2.06 -42.03 -8.27
CA ILE A 41 2.88 -41.29 -7.31
C ILE A 41 4.35 -41.60 -7.55
N LEU A 42 5.12 -40.57 -7.88
CA LEU A 42 6.57 -40.62 -8.00
C LEU A 42 7.21 -40.20 -6.68
N VAL A 43 8.01 -41.09 -6.10
CA VAL A 43 8.72 -40.88 -4.84
C VAL A 43 10.23 -40.89 -5.09
N PRO A 44 10.87 -39.73 -5.35
CA PRO A 44 12.33 -39.66 -5.49
C PRO A 44 13.00 -39.86 -4.14
N ALA A 45 13.97 -40.78 -4.06
CA ALA A 45 14.69 -41.11 -2.84
C ALA A 45 16.22 -41.22 -3.10
N TYR A 46 17.01 -40.51 -2.30
CA TYR A 46 18.48 -40.60 -2.32
C TYR A 46 19.05 -40.50 -0.91
N GLU A 47 19.60 -41.61 -0.43
CA GLU A 47 20.05 -41.86 0.94
C GLU A 47 18.93 -41.71 2.01
N GLU A 48 17.69 -42.06 1.70
CA GLU A 48 16.51 -41.86 2.55
C GLU A 48 16.06 -43.12 3.33
N ALA A 49 16.99 -44.04 3.58
CA ALA A 49 16.73 -45.32 4.25
C ALA A 49 16.01 -45.21 5.62
N GLU A 50 16.15 -44.09 6.33
CA GLU A 50 15.58 -43.87 7.65
C GLU A 50 14.12 -43.40 7.64
N VAL A 51 13.67 -42.72 6.57
CA VAL A 51 12.37 -42.04 6.51
C VAL A 51 11.43 -42.62 5.46
N VAL A 52 11.95 -43.19 4.37
CA VAL A 52 11.19 -43.64 3.20
C VAL A 52 10.06 -44.63 3.51
N ALA A 53 10.24 -45.47 4.55
CA ALA A 53 9.25 -46.45 4.97
C ALA A 53 7.92 -45.81 5.38
N ASN A 54 7.99 -44.66 6.05
CA ASN A 54 6.81 -44.00 6.61
C ASN A 54 6.07 -43.19 5.53
N SER A 55 6.81 -42.60 4.60
CA SER A 55 6.22 -41.96 3.42
C SER A 55 5.43 -42.97 2.60
N ILE A 56 6.04 -44.12 2.26
CA ILE A 56 5.37 -45.21 1.52
C ILE A 56 4.14 -45.71 2.29
N GLN A 57 4.27 -45.95 3.60
CA GLN A 57 3.13 -46.35 4.43
C GLN A 57 1.99 -45.33 4.36
N SER A 58 2.28 -44.02 4.51
CA SER A 58 1.26 -42.97 4.45
C SER A 58 0.56 -42.88 3.09
N ILE A 59 1.26 -43.15 1.99
CA ILE A 59 0.69 -43.20 0.64
C ILE A 59 -0.33 -44.33 0.52
N PHE A 60 -0.02 -45.53 1.04
CA PHE A 60 -0.92 -46.68 0.99
C PHE A 60 -2.02 -46.66 2.06
N GLU A 61 -1.87 -45.85 3.10
CA GLU A 61 -2.92 -45.59 4.11
C GLU A 61 -3.89 -44.47 3.69
N ALA A 62 -3.54 -43.66 2.69
CA ALA A 62 -4.42 -42.65 2.13
C ALA A 62 -5.63 -43.27 1.41
N VAL A 63 -6.75 -42.57 1.45
CA VAL A 63 -8.02 -42.99 0.84
C VAL A 63 -7.90 -42.83 -0.67
N TYR A 64 -7.70 -43.94 -1.39
CA TYR A 64 -7.75 -44.01 -2.85
C TYR A 64 -7.97 -45.46 -3.33
N PRO A 65 -8.70 -45.70 -4.44
CA PRO A 65 -8.86 -47.05 -4.99
C PRO A 65 -7.51 -47.66 -5.42
N SER A 66 -7.14 -48.79 -4.82
CA SER A 66 -5.84 -49.45 -5.01
C SER A 66 -5.53 -49.84 -6.45
N GLU A 67 -6.56 -50.12 -7.25
CA GLU A 67 -6.50 -50.49 -8.66
C GLU A 67 -6.24 -49.29 -9.57
N LEU A 68 -6.48 -48.08 -9.07
CA LEU A 68 -6.22 -46.82 -9.76
C LEU A 68 -4.91 -46.16 -9.29
N LEU A 69 -4.27 -46.68 -8.23
CA LEU A 69 -3.05 -46.12 -7.65
C LEU A 69 -1.82 -46.95 -8.05
N SER A 70 -0.86 -46.32 -8.71
CA SER A 70 0.48 -46.87 -8.92
C SER A 70 1.52 -46.03 -8.17
N VAL A 71 2.46 -46.66 -7.48
CA VAL A 71 3.53 -45.96 -6.76
C VAL A 71 4.88 -46.41 -7.33
N MET A 72 5.71 -45.44 -7.73
CA MET A 72 7.08 -45.68 -8.21
C MET A 72 8.08 -44.96 -7.31
N VAL A 73 9.00 -45.72 -6.71
CA VAL A 73 10.08 -45.17 -5.90
C VAL A 73 11.34 -45.10 -6.75
N LEU A 74 11.83 -43.88 -6.97
CA LEU A 74 12.91 -43.58 -7.90
C LEU A 74 14.22 -43.46 -7.14
N VAL A 75 15.19 -44.31 -7.45
CA VAL A 75 16.47 -44.38 -6.71
C VAL A 75 17.67 -44.40 -7.65
N GLU A 76 18.80 -43.89 -7.16
CA GLU A 76 20.09 -43.95 -7.86
C GLU A 76 20.78 -45.30 -7.62
N PRO A 77 21.64 -45.77 -8.53
CA PRO A 77 22.24 -47.10 -8.47
C PRO A 77 23.24 -47.27 -7.33
N ASP A 78 23.83 -46.18 -6.82
CA ASP A 78 24.79 -46.14 -5.72
C ASP A 78 24.14 -46.14 -4.33
N ASP A 79 22.84 -45.87 -4.22
CA ASP A 79 22.11 -45.82 -2.94
C ASP A 79 21.66 -47.22 -2.46
N VAL A 80 22.64 -48.02 -2.06
CA VAL A 80 22.40 -49.40 -1.61
C VAL A 80 21.54 -49.46 -0.34
N ALA A 81 21.72 -48.50 0.59
CA ALA A 81 21.03 -48.54 1.88
C ALA A 81 19.52 -48.33 1.75
N THR A 82 19.09 -47.35 0.96
CA THR A 82 17.65 -47.12 0.70
C THR A 82 17.05 -48.29 -0.08
N ARG A 83 17.77 -48.81 -1.08
CA ARG A 83 17.34 -49.97 -1.88
C ARG A 83 17.10 -51.22 -1.02
N ASP A 84 17.97 -51.48 -0.05
CA ASP A 84 17.79 -52.59 0.90
C ASP A 84 16.51 -52.44 1.74
N VAL A 85 16.11 -51.20 2.07
CA VAL A 85 14.84 -50.91 2.77
C VAL A 85 13.66 -51.13 1.83
N LEU A 86 13.73 -50.65 0.59
CA LEU A 86 12.68 -50.82 -0.41
C LEU A 86 12.44 -52.29 -0.76
N ASP A 87 13.49 -53.11 -0.87
CA ASP A 87 13.39 -54.56 -1.10
C ASP A 87 12.66 -55.30 0.04
N ARG A 88 12.67 -54.74 1.25
CA ARG A 88 11.87 -55.26 2.37
C ARG A 88 10.43 -54.77 2.31
N LEU A 89 10.22 -53.49 2.00
CA LEU A 89 8.90 -52.87 1.94
C LEU A 89 8.05 -53.37 0.77
N SER A 90 8.66 -53.71 -0.37
CA SER A 90 7.98 -54.25 -1.56
C SER A 90 7.28 -55.59 -1.31
N LYS A 91 7.62 -56.27 -0.20
CA LYS A 91 6.94 -57.48 0.27
C LYS A 91 5.62 -57.17 1.00
N THR A 92 5.44 -55.94 1.43
CA THR A 92 4.29 -55.48 2.23
C THR A 92 3.37 -54.57 1.42
N TYR A 93 3.95 -53.67 0.62
CA TYR A 93 3.23 -52.68 -0.17
C TYR A 93 3.49 -52.87 -1.67
N PRO A 94 2.46 -52.73 -2.53
CA PRO A 94 2.58 -52.96 -3.96
C PRO A 94 3.10 -51.71 -4.70
N PHE A 95 4.39 -51.40 -4.56
CA PHE A 95 5.07 -50.34 -5.32
C PHE A 95 6.20 -50.90 -6.19
N GLU A 96 6.60 -50.14 -7.21
CA GLU A 96 7.74 -50.45 -8.07
C GLU A 96 8.97 -49.64 -7.68
N THR A 97 10.13 -50.30 -7.53
CA THR A 97 11.41 -49.62 -7.36
C THR A 97 12.06 -49.43 -8.72
N VAL A 98 12.18 -48.18 -9.16
CA VAL A 98 12.81 -47.81 -10.45
C VAL A 98 14.23 -47.31 -10.17
N VAL A 99 15.22 -48.07 -10.61
CA VAL A 99 16.64 -47.68 -10.50
C VAL A 99 17.04 -46.91 -11.75
N VAL A 100 17.39 -45.63 -11.60
CA VAL A 100 17.82 -44.79 -12.72
C VAL A 100 19.16 -45.32 -13.26
N PRO A 101 19.29 -45.65 -14.56
CA PRO A 101 20.53 -46.14 -15.13
C PRO A 101 21.68 -45.16 -14.89
N ALA A 102 22.87 -45.64 -14.53
CA ALA A 102 24.03 -44.77 -14.30
C ALA A 102 24.43 -43.97 -15.55
N ASP A 103 24.08 -44.47 -16.75
CA ASP A 103 24.31 -43.84 -18.04
C ASP A 103 23.10 -43.04 -18.56
N TYR A 104 22.01 -42.91 -17.79
CA TYR A 104 20.90 -42.02 -18.14
C TYR A 104 21.38 -40.56 -18.15
N PRO A 105 21.09 -39.79 -19.23
CA PRO A 105 21.59 -38.43 -19.41
C PRO A 105 21.37 -37.49 -18.20
N GLY A 106 22.36 -36.62 -17.94
CA GLY A 106 22.34 -35.65 -16.85
C GLY A 106 23.07 -36.11 -15.58
N GLU A 107 23.24 -35.18 -14.63
CA GLU A 107 23.82 -35.46 -13.31
C GLU A 107 22.78 -36.04 -12.35
N SER A 108 23.17 -36.93 -11.45
CA SER A 108 22.28 -37.50 -10.41
C SER A 108 21.65 -36.40 -9.56
N ASN A 109 20.35 -36.18 -9.76
CA ASN A 109 19.54 -35.22 -9.03
C ASN A 109 18.04 -35.61 -9.12
N LYS A 110 17.21 -34.94 -8.32
CA LYS A 110 15.76 -35.19 -8.30
C LYS A 110 15.08 -35.01 -9.68
N PRO A 111 15.31 -33.92 -10.44
CA PRO A 111 14.75 -33.77 -11.79
C PRO A 111 15.08 -34.93 -12.73
N ARG A 112 16.32 -35.41 -12.72
CA ARG A 112 16.78 -36.55 -13.54
C ARG A 112 16.00 -37.82 -13.20
N ALA A 113 15.85 -38.11 -11.91
CA ALA A 113 15.09 -39.26 -11.45
C ALA A 113 13.62 -39.14 -11.87
N LEU A 114 12.99 -37.99 -11.63
CA LEU A 114 11.58 -37.74 -11.99
C LEU A 114 11.33 -37.85 -13.49
N ASN A 115 12.21 -37.27 -14.33
CA ASN A 115 12.10 -37.37 -15.79
C ASN A 115 12.21 -38.83 -16.26
N TYR A 116 13.15 -39.60 -15.70
CA TYR A 116 13.26 -41.04 -16.02
C TYR A 116 12.04 -41.83 -15.56
N GLY A 117 11.54 -41.58 -14.34
CA GLY A 117 10.34 -42.22 -13.83
C GLY A 117 9.10 -41.93 -14.67
N PHE A 118 8.96 -40.69 -15.15
CA PHE A 118 7.82 -40.26 -15.95
C PHE A 118 7.72 -40.95 -17.32
N GLU A 119 8.83 -41.49 -17.86
CA GLU A 119 8.82 -42.35 -19.06
C GLU A 119 7.93 -43.59 -18.91
N PHE A 120 7.76 -44.09 -17.68
CA PHE A 120 7.04 -45.34 -17.39
C PHE A 120 5.64 -45.12 -16.82
N VAL A 121 5.31 -43.88 -16.46
CA VAL A 121 3.96 -43.56 -16.01
C VAL A 121 3.02 -43.75 -17.20
N GLU A 122 1.83 -44.28 -16.97
CA GLU A 122 0.72 -44.31 -17.95
C GLU A 122 -0.58 -43.68 -17.39
N SER A 123 -0.60 -43.41 -16.09
CA SER A 123 -1.75 -42.86 -15.36
C SER A 123 -2.12 -41.45 -15.81
N ASP A 124 -3.41 -41.11 -15.69
CA ASP A 124 -3.99 -39.81 -16.06
C ASP A 124 -3.45 -38.66 -15.21
N VAL A 125 -3.21 -38.93 -13.92
CA VAL A 125 -2.67 -37.99 -12.95
C VAL A 125 -1.30 -38.46 -12.46
N VAL A 126 -0.37 -37.52 -12.30
CA VAL A 126 0.97 -37.74 -11.76
C VAL A 126 1.16 -36.89 -10.52
N GLY A 127 1.41 -37.53 -9.39
CA GLY A 127 1.77 -36.91 -8.11
C GLY A 127 3.27 -37.05 -7.84
N VAL A 128 3.86 -36.06 -7.19
CA VAL A 128 5.24 -36.10 -6.68
C VAL A 128 5.22 -35.95 -5.17
N VAL A 129 5.76 -36.93 -4.44
CA VAL A 129 5.85 -36.92 -2.97
C VAL A 129 7.29 -37.23 -2.58
N ASP A 130 7.92 -36.32 -1.83
CA ASP A 130 9.27 -36.51 -1.31
C ASP A 130 9.32 -37.64 -0.26
N ALA A 131 10.43 -38.37 -0.21
CA ALA A 131 10.57 -39.61 0.58
C ALA A 131 10.51 -39.39 2.10
N GLU A 132 10.69 -38.17 2.58
CA GLU A 132 10.56 -37.76 3.97
C GLU A 132 9.15 -37.24 4.32
N VAL A 133 8.27 -37.01 3.34
CA VAL A 133 6.96 -36.41 3.57
C VAL A 133 5.93 -37.45 3.98
N ILE A 134 5.13 -37.10 4.99
CA ILE A 134 3.96 -37.88 5.42
C ILE A 134 2.70 -37.18 4.93
N ILE A 135 1.89 -37.89 4.14
CA ILE A 135 0.67 -37.32 3.57
C ILE A 135 -0.56 -37.55 4.46
N GLY A 136 -1.51 -36.61 4.40
CA GLY A 136 -2.81 -36.77 5.05
C GLY A 136 -3.70 -37.78 4.35
N ALA A 137 -4.60 -38.44 5.11
CA ALA A 137 -5.42 -39.54 4.60
C ALA A 137 -6.34 -39.15 3.42
N SER A 138 -6.78 -37.90 3.32
CA SER A 138 -7.67 -37.44 2.24
C SER A 138 -6.94 -36.87 1.02
N LEU A 139 -5.60 -36.75 1.05
CA LEU A 139 -4.85 -36.00 0.04
C LEU A 139 -5.07 -36.53 -1.38
N LEU A 140 -4.99 -37.85 -1.57
CA LEU A 140 -5.07 -38.47 -2.89
C LEU A 140 -6.48 -38.37 -3.48
N GLU A 141 -7.52 -38.60 -2.67
CA GLU A 141 -8.92 -38.44 -3.06
C GLU A 141 -9.22 -36.99 -3.49
N GLU A 142 -8.76 -36.02 -2.69
CA GLU A 142 -8.95 -34.60 -2.98
C GLU A 142 -8.23 -34.18 -4.27
N ALA A 143 -6.97 -34.60 -4.45
CA ALA A 143 -6.21 -34.35 -5.67
C ALA A 143 -6.88 -34.98 -6.91
N GLY A 144 -7.37 -36.22 -6.79
CA GLY A 144 -8.05 -36.93 -7.86
C GLY A 144 -9.32 -36.21 -8.32
N HIS A 145 -10.21 -35.83 -7.40
CA HIS A 145 -11.42 -35.10 -7.73
C HIS A 145 -11.13 -33.73 -8.36
N THR A 146 -10.19 -32.99 -7.77
CA THR A 146 -9.83 -31.64 -8.23
C THR A 146 -9.28 -31.66 -9.66
N LEU A 147 -8.39 -32.62 -9.97
CA LEU A 147 -7.78 -32.71 -11.29
C LEU A 147 -8.68 -33.32 -12.36
N VAL A 148 -9.74 -34.06 -12.00
CA VAL A 148 -10.75 -34.48 -12.98
C VAL A 148 -11.66 -33.33 -13.36
N SER A 149 -12.05 -32.49 -12.40
CA SER A 149 -13.19 -31.60 -12.56
C SER A 149 -12.85 -30.11 -12.71
N GLU A 150 -11.75 -29.65 -12.12
CA GLU A 150 -11.57 -28.23 -11.77
C GLU A 150 -10.21 -27.63 -12.13
N ALA A 151 -9.12 -28.40 -12.18
CA ALA A 151 -7.78 -27.84 -12.43
C ALA A 151 -6.87 -28.74 -13.29
N ASP A 152 -5.79 -28.16 -13.80
CA ASP A 152 -4.75 -28.85 -14.56
C ASP A 152 -3.58 -29.33 -13.69
N PHE A 153 -3.31 -28.61 -12.60
CA PHE A 153 -2.33 -28.98 -11.58
C PHE A 153 -2.74 -28.48 -10.19
N ALA A 154 -2.26 -29.14 -9.14
CA ALA A 154 -2.62 -28.84 -7.77
C ALA A 154 -1.45 -28.97 -6.80
N LEU A 155 -1.51 -28.24 -5.69
CA LEU A 155 -0.53 -28.26 -4.59
C LEU A 155 -1.26 -28.36 -3.25
N SER A 156 -0.76 -29.17 -2.33
CA SER A 156 -1.33 -29.28 -0.98
C SER A 156 -0.73 -28.30 0.03
N HIS A 157 -1.38 -28.16 1.19
CA HIS A 157 -0.78 -27.49 2.34
C HIS A 157 0.42 -28.29 2.88
N LEU A 158 1.41 -27.57 3.40
CA LEU A 158 2.58 -28.17 4.04
C LEU A 158 2.83 -27.53 5.41
N ASP A 159 2.98 -28.34 6.45
CA ASP A 159 3.29 -27.92 7.83
C ASP A 159 4.53 -28.62 8.38
N MET A 160 5.22 -27.93 9.29
CA MET A 160 6.46 -28.38 9.92
C MET A 160 6.17 -28.91 11.32
N VAL A 161 6.52 -30.17 11.58
CA VAL A 161 6.13 -30.86 12.82
C VAL A 161 7.10 -30.65 13.99
N ASN A 162 8.33 -30.24 13.73
CA ASN A 162 9.41 -30.20 14.73
C ASN A 162 9.65 -28.81 15.35
N GLU A 163 8.61 -28.01 15.59
CA GLU A 163 8.74 -26.66 16.16
C GLU A 163 9.37 -26.61 17.58
N ASP A 164 9.33 -27.73 18.31
CA ASP A 164 9.81 -27.85 19.69
C ASP A 164 11.33 -28.12 19.77
N ASP A 165 11.99 -28.43 18.65
CA ASP A 165 13.41 -28.79 18.61
C ASP A 165 14.36 -27.58 18.68
N GLY A 166 13.84 -26.36 18.51
CA GLY A 166 14.63 -25.15 18.66
C GLY A 166 13.98 -23.88 18.13
N TRP A 167 14.61 -22.75 18.42
CA TRP A 167 14.16 -21.44 17.93
C TRP A 167 14.18 -21.34 16.39
N LEU A 168 15.08 -22.07 15.73
CA LEU A 168 15.19 -22.12 14.27
C LEU A 168 13.97 -22.83 13.66
N ASN A 169 13.57 -23.97 14.22
CA ASN A 169 12.43 -24.76 13.75
C ASN A 169 11.10 -24.05 14.00
N LEU A 170 10.96 -23.37 15.15
CA LEU A 170 9.81 -22.48 15.41
C LEU A 170 9.66 -21.40 14.32
N LEU A 171 10.76 -20.74 13.95
CA LEU A 171 10.75 -19.73 12.89
C LEU A 171 10.52 -20.34 11.50
N PHE A 172 10.99 -21.56 11.26
CA PHE A 172 10.76 -22.30 10.02
C PHE A 172 9.29 -22.66 9.85
N ARG A 173 8.63 -23.19 10.89
CA ARG A 173 7.18 -23.45 10.88
C ARG A 173 6.40 -22.17 10.65
N ALA A 174 6.77 -21.08 11.34
CA ALA A 174 6.14 -19.77 11.15
C ALA A 174 6.27 -19.25 9.70
N GLU A 175 7.43 -19.45 9.06
CA GLU A 175 7.64 -19.10 7.65
C GLU A 175 6.73 -19.90 6.73
N TYR A 176 6.70 -21.22 6.88
CA TYR A 176 5.87 -22.10 6.05
C TYR A 176 4.39 -21.80 6.24
N SER A 177 3.98 -21.55 7.48
CA SER A 177 2.62 -21.12 7.80
C SER A 177 2.26 -19.82 7.11
N TYR A 178 3.16 -18.82 7.14
CA TYR A 178 3.00 -17.58 6.39
C TYR A 178 2.85 -17.85 4.88
N TRP A 179 3.65 -18.72 4.29
CA TRP A 179 3.55 -19.03 2.86
C TRP A 179 2.27 -19.78 2.49
N TYR A 180 2.02 -20.94 3.12
CA TYR A 180 0.91 -21.83 2.76
C TYR A 180 -0.47 -21.32 3.23
N ASN A 181 -0.55 -20.55 4.32
CA ASN A 181 -1.85 -20.07 4.83
C ASN A 181 -2.18 -18.62 4.45
N LEU A 182 -1.20 -17.82 4.01
CA LEU A 182 -1.43 -16.42 3.67
C LEU A 182 -1.01 -16.10 2.22
N VAL A 183 0.20 -16.47 1.81
CA VAL A 183 0.74 -16.02 0.52
C VAL A 183 0.19 -16.82 -0.66
N ILE A 184 0.26 -18.15 -0.62
CA ILE A 184 -0.18 -19.02 -1.72
C ILE A 184 -1.68 -18.86 -2.01
N PRO A 185 -2.59 -18.92 -1.00
CA PRO A 185 -4.01 -18.64 -1.23
C PRO A 185 -4.26 -17.24 -1.80
N SER A 186 -3.46 -16.25 -1.40
CA SER A 186 -3.57 -14.89 -1.95
C SER A 186 -3.13 -14.83 -3.42
N PHE A 187 -2.14 -15.63 -3.85
CA PHE A 187 -1.73 -15.69 -5.25
C PHE A 187 -2.74 -16.40 -6.13
N GLU A 188 -3.30 -17.51 -5.65
CA GLU A 188 -4.39 -18.22 -6.32
C GLU A 188 -5.56 -17.27 -6.56
N HIS A 189 -6.01 -16.57 -5.51
CA HIS A 189 -7.14 -15.66 -5.59
C HIS A 189 -6.94 -14.49 -6.57
N VAL A 190 -5.71 -13.96 -6.66
CA VAL A 190 -5.40 -12.85 -7.58
C VAL A 190 -5.03 -13.33 -8.98
N GLY A 191 -4.89 -14.65 -9.20
CA GLY A 191 -4.49 -15.24 -10.48
C GLY A 191 -3.01 -15.00 -10.83
N TYR A 192 -2.15 -14.97 -9.82
CA TYR A 192 -0.69 -14.91 -9.98
C TYR A 192 -0.08 -16.32 -9.83
N PRO A 193 1.07 -16.62 -10.47
CA PRO A 193 1.65 -17.96 -10.44
C PRO A 193 2.08 -18.32 -9.04
N ILE A 194 1.92 -19.59 -8.73
CA ILE A 194 2.29 -20.17 -7.45
C ILE A 194 3.60 -20.93 -7.62
N PRO A 195 4.63 -20.57 -6.84
CA PRO A 195 5.83 -21.37 -6.77
C PRO A 195 5.46 -22.72 -6.13
N LEU A 196 5.62 -23.81 -6.88
CA LEU A 196 5.36 -25.15 -6.36
C LEU A 196 6.39 -25.51 -5.29
N GLY A 197 5.96 -26.28 -4.29
CA GLY A 197 6.78 -26.66 -3.13
C GLY A 197 7.64 -27.92 -3.32
N GLY A 198 7.61 -28.53 -4.51
CA GLY A 198 8.44 -29.68 -4.88
C GLY A 198 7.96 -31.04 -4.36
N THR A 199 7.03 -31.05 -3.41
CA THR A 199 6.37 -32.24 -2.88
C THR A 199 4.88 -32.00 -2.80
N SER A 200 4.10 -33.07 -2.73
CA SER A 200 2.63 -33.03 -2.67
C SER A 200 2.01 -32.18 -3.80
N CYS A 201 2.64 -32.27 -4.97
CA CYS A 201 2.22 -31.61 -6.21
C CYS A 201 1.60 -32.65 -7.13
N PHE A 202 0.48 -32.33 -7.77
CA PHE A 202 -0.25 -33.23 -8.66
C PHE A 202 -0.51 -32.55 -10.00
N PHE A 203 -0.40 -33.30 -11.08
CA PHE A 203 -0.51 -32.77 -12.44
C PHE A 203 -1.32 -33.72 -13.30
N ARG A 204 -2.13 -33.19 -14.21
CA ARG A 204 -2.59 -33.99 -15.35
C ARG A 204 -1.38 -34.40 -16.19
N ARG A 205 -1.31 -35.66 -16.60
CA ARG A 205 -0.21 -36.18 -17.40
C ARG A 205 0.06 -35.34 -18.66
N GLY A 206 -1.00 -35.02 -19.42
CA GLY A 206 -0.89 -34.26 -20.67
C GLY A 206 -0.30 -32.85 -20.48
N VAL A 207 -0.40 -32.28 -19.28
CA VAL A 207 0.19 -30.98 -18.94
C VAL A 207 1.72 -31.11 -18.83
N LEU A 208 2.20 -32.18 -18.18
CA LEU A 208 3.64 -32.47 -18.10
C LEU A 208 4.22 -32.82 -19.48
N GLU A 209 3.47 -33.55 -20.32
CA GLU A 209 3.86 -33.84 -21.71
C GLU A 209 4.00 -32.54 -22.53
N ASP A 210 3.04 -31.62 -22.46
CA ASP A 210 3.12 -30.33 -23.18
C ASP A 210 4.28 -29.44 -22.69
N VAL A 211 4.57 -29.41 -21.40
CA VAL A 211 5.75 -28.70 -20.87
C VAL A 211 7.04 -29.35 -21.37
N SER A 212 7.11 -30.68 -21.37
CA SER A 212 8.23 -31.44 -21.88
C SER A 212 8.48 -31.15 -23.36
N ASP A 213 7.46 -31.25 -24.21
CA ASP A 213 7.57 -31.04 -25.65
C ASP A 213 8.09 -29.63 -25.97
N ALA A 214 7.52 -28.61 -25.31
CA ALA A 214 7.99 -27.23 -25.46
C ALA A 214 9.46 -27.06 -25.06
N ARG A 215 9.96 -27.80 -24.06
CA ARG A 215 11.35 -27.75 -23.63
C ARG A 215 12.28 -28.50 -24.59
N ILE A 216 11.82 -29.59 -25.22
CA ILE A 216 12.58 -30.35 -26.23
C ILE A 216 12.70 -29.58 -27.55
N GLU A 217 11.66 -28.82 -27.92
CA GLU A 217 11.62 -28.02 -29.14
C GLU A 217 12.44 -26.72 -29.03
N ALA A 218 12.77 -26.27 -27.82
CA ALA A 218 13.55 -25.06 -27.60
C ALA A 218 14.99 -25.17 -28.15
N ASP A 219 15.55 -24.05 -28.61
CA ASP A 219 16.89 -23.97 -29.21
C ASP A 219 18.02 -24.45 -28.28
N ASP A 220 17.77 -24.51 -26.97
CA ASP A 220 18.66 -24.95 -25.90
C ASP A 220 18.17 -26.25 -25.22
N SER A 221 17.47 -27.10 -25.97
CA SER A 221 17.00 -28.41 -25.52
C SER A 221 18.00 -29.11 -24.58
N PRO A 222 17.54 -29.64 -23.44
CA PRO A 222 18.42 -30.29 -22.46
C PRO A 222 19.07 -31.56 -23.03
N TRP A 223 18.45 -32.18 -24.04
CA TRP A 223 18.98 -33.37 -24.69
C TRP A 223 19.92 -33.03 -25.84
N SER A 224 21.19 -33.41 -25.69
CA SER A 224 22.17 -33.37 -26.78
C SER A 224 21.84 -34.40 -27.86
N THR A 225 22.54 -34.33 -29.00
CA THR A 225 22.37 -35.33 -30.08
C THR A 225 22.68 -36.75 -29.59
N ALA A 226 23.66 -36.90 -28.69
CA ALA A 226 24.02 -38.20 -28.12
C ALA A 226 22.95 -38.70 -27.14
N ASP A 227 22.37 -37.80 -26.33
CA ASP A 227 21.31 -38.15 -25.38
C ASP A 227 20.05 -38.63 -26.12
N ARG A 228 19.65 -37.92 -27.18
CA ARG A 228 18.51 -38.31 -28.04
C ARG A 228 18.72 -39.69 -28.66
N GLN A 229 19.95 -40.00 -29.08
CA GLN A 229 20.27 -41.34 -29.59
C GLN A 229 20.18 -42.40 -28.48
N TRP A 230 20.73 -42.12 -27.30
CA TRP A 230 20.69 -43.03 -26.15
C TRP A 230 19.24 -43.36 -25.72
N LEU A 231 18.37 -42.34 -25.70
CA LEU A 231 16.94 -42.45 -25.40
C LEU A 231 16.22 -43.30 -26.45
N SER A 232 16.44 -42.97 -27.73
CA SER A 232 15.84 -43.72 -28.86
C SER A 232 16.28 -45.19 -28.90
N ASP A 233 17.56 -45.49 -28.61
CA ASP A 233 18.09 -46.86 -28.59
C ASP A 233 17.42 -47.72 -27.51
N ARG A 234 16.82 -47.11 -26.49
CA ARG A 234 16.09 -47.76 -25.38
C ARG A 234 14.58 -47.64 -25.48
N GLY A 235 14.06 -47.04 -26.56
CA GLY A 235 12.63 -46.86 -26.78
C GLY A 235 11.97 -45.86 -25.82
N LEU A 236 12.75 -44.94 -25.25
CA LEU A 236 12.24 -43.87 -24.38
C LEU A 236 11.82 -42.65 -25.21
N ALA A 237 10.80 -41.94 -24.78
CA ALA A 237 10.28 -40.76 -25.47
C ALA A 237 11.21 -39.55 -25.30
N GLY A 238 11.95 -39.50 -24.18
CA GLY A 238 12.81 -38.38 -23.81
C GLY A 238 12.05 -37.27 -23.10
N TYR A 239 11.07 -37.61 -22.27
CA TYR A 239 10.29 -36.61 -21.53
C TYR A 239 11.18 -35.83 -20.54
N VAL A 240 10.95 -34.52 -20.46
CA VAL A 240 11.71 -33.60 -19.60
C VAL A 240 10.84 -32.49 -19.00
N PRO A 241 9.73 -32.82 -18.30
CA PRO A 241 8.89 -31.80 -17.64
C PRO A 241 9.58 -31.08 -16.49
N TRP A 242 10.59 -31.67 -15.83
CA TRP A 242 11.42 -30.99 -14.83
C TRP A 242 12.78 -30.61 -15.42
N ASP A 243 13.20 -29.34 -15.29
CA ASP A 243 14.49 -28.87 -15.81
C ASP A 243 15.67 -29.56 -15.08
N PRO A 244 16.47 -30.40 -15.77
CA PRO A 244 17.57 -31.14 -15.14
C PRO A 244 18.73 -30.24 -14.67
N SER A 245 18.80 -29.01 -15.16
CA SER A 245 19.84 -28.04 -14.80
C SER A 245 19.46 -27.18 -13.59
N ASN A 246 18.17 -27.16 -13.22
CA ASN A 246 17.67 -26.34 -12.13
C ASN A 246 17.61 -27.13 -10.82
N VAL A 247 18.15 -26.56 -9.75
CA VAL A 247 18.12 -27.15 -8.40
C VAL A 247 16.82 -26.84 -7.62
N THR A 248 15.95 -26.03 -8.23
CA THR A 248 14.55 -25.77 -7.85
C THR A 248 13.66 -25.91 -9.07
N GLU A 249 13.61 -27.13 -9.61
CA GLU A 249 12.81 -27.50 -10.78
C GLU A 249 11.32 -27.26 -10.58
N ASP A 250 10.86 -27.42 -9.35
CA ASP A 250 9.49 -27.20 -8.89
C ASP A 250 9.05 -25.75 -9.03
N PHE A 251 9.87 -24.83 -8.54
CA PHE A 251 9.67 -23.39 -8.62
C PHE A 251 9.60 -22.94 -10.08
N GLU A 252 10.50 -23.42 -10.94
CA GLU A 252 10.48 -23.09 -12.36
C GLU A 252 9.27 -23.67 -13.07
N LEU A 253 8.93 -24.95 -12.82
CA LEU A 253 7.78 -25.60 -13.42
C LEU A 253 6.48 -24.86 -13.07
N GLY A 254 6.29 -24.46 -11.81
CA GLY A 254 5.11 -23.68 -11.40
C GLY A 254 4.96 -22.35 -12.15
N LEU A 255 6.08 -21.65 -12.38
CA LEU A 255 6.08 -20.43 -13.20
C LEU A 255 5.78 -20.74 -14.67
N ASN A 256 6.36 -21.82 -15.21
CA ASN A 256 6.19 -22.24 -16.59
C ASN A 256 4.73 -22.58 -16.89
N LEU A 257 4.10 -23.39 -16.05
CA LEU A 257 2.69 -23.79 -16.16
C LEU A 257 1.77 -22.57 -16.20
N TRP A 258 2.00 -21.60 -15.33
CA TRP A 258 1.21 -20.37 -15.33
C TRP A 258 1.48 -19.48 -16.54
N THR A 259 2.70 -19.41 -17.06
CA THR A 259 2.95 -18.65 -18.30
C THR A 259 2.24 -19.23 -19.51
N LYS A 260 1.87 -20.53 -19.44
CA LYS A 260 1.07 -21.26 -20.43
C LYS A 260 -0.44 -21.24 -20.13
N ASP A 261 -0.87 -20.48 -19.12
CA ASP A 261 -2.28 -20.35 -18.71
C ASP A 261 -2.95 -21.67 -18.24
N TYR A 262 -2.19 -22.61 -17.66
CA TYR A 262 -2.78 -23.79 -17.01
C TYR A 262 -3.49 -23.44 -15.69
N GLU A 263 -4.60 -24.12 -15.40
CA GLU A 263 -5.40 -23.88 -14.20
C GLU A 263 -4.81 -24.56 -12.97
N PHE A 264 -4.68 -23.79 -11.89
CA PHE A 264 -4.13 -24.23 -10.60
C PHE A 264 -5.24 -24.41 -9.56
N ALA A 265 -5.09 -25.40 -8.68
CA ALA A 265 -5.87 -25.50 -7.45
C ALA A 265 -5.00 -25.74 -6.20
N PHE A 266 -5.35 -25.10 -5.09
CA PHE A 266 -4.75 -25.36 -3.79
C PHE A 266 -5.61 -26.34 -2.97
N LEU A 267 -5.02 -27.46 -2.54
CA LEU A 267 -5.71 -28.51 -1.80
C LEU A 267 -5.67 -28.23 -0.29
N ASP A 268 -6.77 -28.49 0.40
CA ASP A 268 -6.96 -28.38 1.85
C ASP A 268 -6.16 -29.42 2.65
N ALA A 269 -5.90 -30.58 2.07
CA ALA A 269 -5.11 -31.62 2.73
C ALA A 269 -3.72 -31.11 3.14
N VAL A 270 -3.35 -31.37 4.39
CA VAL A 270 -2.05 -30.98 4.97
C VAL A 270 -1.06 -32.15 4.90
N THR A 271 0.15 -31.86 4.43
CA THR A 271 1.29 -32.78 4.48
C THR A 271 2.31 -32.31 5.48
N ASN A 272 2.96 -33.27 6.13
CA ASN A 272 3.86 -33.02 7.25
C ASN A 272 5.31 -33.29 6.86
N GLU A 273 6.18 -32.32 7.14
CA GLU A 273 7.62 -32.37 6.87
C GLU A 273 8.44 -32.04 8.14
N GLU A 274 9.70 -32.47 8.15
CA GLU A 274 10.68 -32.13 9.18
C GLU A 274 11.65 -31.04 8.70
N SER A 275 11.69 -29.91 9.42
CA SER A 275 12.65 -28.84 9.12
C SER A 275 14.07 -29.17 9.60
N PRO A 276 15.15 -28.68 8.95
CA PRO A 276 16.53 -28.94 9.39
C PRO A 276 16.82 -28.41 10.79
N ILE A 277 17.44 -29.25 11.64
CA ILE A 277 17.77 -28.90 13.04
C ILE A 277 19.07 -28.09 13.12
N GLU A 278 20.09 -28.48 12.35
CA GLU A 278 21.37 -27.78 12.35
C GLU A 278 21.32 -26.53 11.47
N LEU A 279 21.85 -25.41 12.00
CA LEU A 279 21.98 -24.17 11.24
C LEU A 279 22.78 -24.35 9.94
N LYS A 280 23.78 -25.24 9.93
CA LYS A 280 24.57 -25.52 8.73
C LYS A 280 23.69 -26.13 7.63
N SER A 281 22.94 -27.19 7.95
CA SER A 281 22.01 -27.85 7.04
C SER A 281 20.91 -26.90 6.56
N TRP A 282 20.40 -26.06 7.46
CA TRP A 282 19.46 -25.00 7.10
C TRP A 282 20.05 -24.02 6.07
N ILE A 283 21.28 -23.52 6.29
CA ILE A 283 21.93 -22.61 5.34
C ILE A 283 22.17 -23.30 4.00
N GLU A 284 22.56 -24.57 3.99
CA GLU A 284 22.76 -25.37 2.77
C GLU A 284 21.46 -25.52 1.98
N GLN A 285 20.36 -25.89 2.64
CA GLN A 285 19.02 -25.98 2.05
C GLN A 285 18.59 -24.64 1.43
N ARG A 286 18.72 -23.54 2.17
CA ARG A 286 18.35 -22.21 1.66
C ARG A 286 19.25 -21.74 0.54
N THR A 287 20.54 -22.05 0.59
CA THR A 287 21.48 -21.74 -0.50
C THR A 287 21.02 -22.43 -1.78
N ARG A 288 20.62 -23.70 -1.72
CA ARG A 288 20.07 -24.44 -2.87
C ARG A 288 18.86 -23.72 -3.48
N TRP A 289 17.86 -23.40 -2.65
CA TRP A 289 16.66 -22.72 -3.14
C TRP A 289 16.97 -21.39 -3.80
N LYS A 290 17.90 -20.64 -3.22
CA LYS A 290 18.30 -19.32 -3.74
C LYS A 290 19.05 -19.42 -5.06
N LYS A 291 19.92 -20.43 -5.23
CA LYS A 291 20.61 -20.68 -6.50
C LYS A 291 19.62 -20.95 -7.62
N GLY A 292 18.62 -21.81 -7.38
CA GLY A 292 17.61 -22.15 -8.38
C GLY A 292 16.71 -20.96 -8.76
N LYS A 293 16.34 -20.12 -7.79
CA LYS A 293 15.64 -18.84 -8.08
C LYS A 293 16.47 -17.87 -8.92
N VAL A 294 17.75 -17.68 -8.60
CA VAL A 294 18.67 -16.85 -9.41
C VAL A 294 18.83 -17.43 -10.82
N TYR A 295 18.94 -18.75 -10.95
CA TYR A 295 19.03 -19.42 -12.24
C TYR A 295 17.75 -19.20 -13.07
N THR A 296 16.58 -19.41 -12.47
CA THR A 296 15.27 -19.14 -13.08
C THR A 296 15.14 -17.67 -13.50
N PHE A 297 15.60 -16.73 -12.66
CA PHE A 297 15.60 -15.30 -13.00
C PHE A 297 16.39 -15.01 -14.28
N VAL A 298 17.59 -15.60 -14.43
CA VAL A 298 18.42 -15.43 -15.63
C VAL A 298 17.74 -16.02 -16.86
N GLN A 299 17.15 -17.22 -16.76
CA GLN A 299 16.42 -17.84 -17.87
C GLN A 299 15.30 -16.92 -18.40
N TYR A 300 14.48 -16.36 -17.50
CA TYR A 300 13.37 -15.46 -17.89
C TYR A 300 13.82 -14.02 -18.22
N LEU A 301 15.08 -13.64 -17.97
CA LEU A 301 15.66 -12.43 -18.55
C LEU A 301 16.00 -12.64 -20.03
N ASP A 302 16.56 -13.79 -20.37
CA ASP A 302 16.88 -14.15 -21.75
C ASP A 302 15.61 -14.44 -22.55
N ARG A 303 14.60 -15.03 -21.91
CA ARG A 303 13.30 -15.37 -22.51
C ARG A 303 12.14 -14.76 -21.71
N PRO A 304 11.92 -13.44 -21.85
CA PRO A 304 10.88 -12.76 -21.10
C PRO A 304 9.48 -13.21 -21.55
N PRO A 305 8.54 -13.43 -20.62
CA PRO A 305 7.14 -13.72 -20.94
C PRO A 305 6.49 -12.64 -21.81
N GLU A 306 5.39 -12.95 -22.48
CA GLU A 306 4.77 -12.00 -23.41
C GLU A 306 4.19 -10.77 -22.69
N THR A 307 3.55 -10.97 -21.54
CA THR A 307 2.83 -9.89 -20.85
C THR A 307 3.67 -9.19 -19.79
N LEU A 308 3.43 -7.88 -19.59
CA LEU A 308 4.06 -7.11 -18.50
C LEU A 308 3.72 -7.66 -17.11
N ARG A 309 2.51 -8.21 -16.94
CA ARG A 309 2.06 -8.83 -15.69
C ARG A 309 2.92 -10.05 -15.35
N GLN A 310 3.13 -10.94 -16.32
CA GLN A 310 3.96 -12.12 -16.17
C GLN A 310 5.43 -11.76 -15.88
N ARG A 311 6.00 -10.84 -16.66
CA ARG A 311 7.37 -10.34 -16.44
C ARG A 311 7.56 -9.80 -15.03
N PHE A 312 6.69 -8.88 -14.61
CA PHE A 312 6.79 -8.25 -13.30
C PHE A 312 6.75 -9.29 -12.18
N HIS A 313 5.80 -10.23 -12.23
CA HIS A 313 5.66 -11.23 -11.17
C HIS A 313 6.80 -12.24 -11.16
N ILE A 314 7.23 -12.75 -12.32
CA ILE A 314 8.35 -13.68 -12.40
C ILE A 314 9.63 -13.02 -11.87
N TYR A 315 9.92 -11.79 -12.29
CA TYR A 315 11.08 -11.06 -11.76
C TYR A 315 10.94 -10.75 -10.28
N TRP A 316 9.73 -10.43 -9.81
CA TRP A 316 9.45 -10.24 -8.40
C TRP A 316 9.75 -11.52 -7.58
N GLN A 317 9.26 -12.67 -8.01
CA GLN A 317 9.45 -13.95 -7.30
C GLN A 317 10.87 -14.47 -7.36
N SER A 318 11.54 -14.30 -8.50
CA SER A 318 12.87 -14.86 -8.74
C SER A 318 14.01 -13.93 -8.26
N LEU A 319 13.79 -12.61 -8.16
CA LEU A 319 14.82 -11.64 -7.76
C LEU A 319 14.61 -11.04 -6.36
N LEU A 320 13.39 -10.60 -6.04
CA LEU A 320 13.15 -9.82 -4.83
C LEU A 320 13.48 -10.55 -3.52
N PRO A 321 13.24 -11.88 -3.39
CA PRO A 321 13.66 -12.61 -2.20
C PRO A 321 15.16 -12.49 -1.89
N HIS A 322 15.99 -12.14 -2.88
CA HIS A 322 17.43 -11.87 -2.71
C HIS A 322 17.73 -10.41 -2.33
N LEU A 323 16.82 -9.49 -2.64
CA LEU A 323 16.93 -8.06 -2.29
C LEU A 323 16.38 -7.77 -0.88
N GLY A 324 15.39 -8.52 -0.40
CA GLY A 324 14.80 -8.37 0.94
C GLY A 324 15.82 -8.53 2.09
N PRO A 325 16.68 -9.57 2.08
CA PRO A 325 17.72 -9.77 3.10
C PRO A 325 18.87 -8.75 3.03
N ILE A 326 19.15 -8.20 1.84
CA ILE A 326 20.11 -7.09 1.65
C ILE A 326 19.63 -5.80 2.34
N ASN A 327 18.33 -5.70 2.66
CA ASN A 327 17.69 -4.48 3.13
C ASN A 327 17.39 -4.41 4.63
N ILE A 328 17.75 -5.34 5.51
CA ILE A 328 17.52 -5.12 6.97
C ILE A 328 18.81 -5.17 7.76
N ALA A 329 19.68 -6.15 7.49
CA ALA A 329 21.04 -6.17 8.04
C ALA A 329 21.85 -4.95 7.54
N GLY A 330 21.69 -4.59 6.26
CA GLY A 330 22.28 -3.37 5.69
C GLY A 330 21.72 -2.09 6.32
N LEU A 331 20.42 -2.03 6.61
CA LEU A 331 19.79 -0.85 7.23
C LEU A 331 20.22 -0.67 8.68
N LEU A 332 20.26 -1.75 9.48
CA LEU A 332 20.76 -1.68 10.85
C LEU A 332 22.25 -1.41 10.89
N PHE A 333 23.03 -1.92 9.92
CA PHE A 333 24.43 -1.58 9.78
C PHE A 333 24.62 -0.09 9.45
N VAL A 334 23.87 0.47 8.51
CA VAL A 334 23.92 1.91 8.18
C VAL A 334 23.45 2.75 9.37
N PHE A 335 22.40 2.35 10.08
CA PHE A 335 21.93 3.01 11.29
C PHE A 335 22.99 2.98 12.41
N TRP A 336 23.62 1.83 12.63
CA TRP A 336 24.69 1.67 13.62
C TRP A 336 25.95 2.46 13.22
N LEU A 337 26.34 2.40 11.94
CA LEU A 337 27.49 3.11 11.40
C LEU A 337 27.29 4.63 11.48
N THR A 338 26.10 5.14 11.15
CA THR A 338 25.77 6.57 11.29
C THR A 338 25.80 7.01 12.75
N THR A 339 25.30 6.17 13.67
CA THR A 339 25.39 6.41 15.12
C THR A 339 26.83 6.42 15.62
N MET A 340 27.67 5.48 15.17
CA MET A 340 29.08 5.38 15.58
C MET A 340 29.97 6.48 14.99
N THR A 341 29.72 6.88 13.75
CA THR A 341 30.54 7.87 13.03
C THR A 341 30.05 9.31 13.26
N GLY A 342 28.88 9.50 13.87
CA GLY A 342 28.21 10.79 13.95
C GLY A 342 27.74 11.33 12.59
N ALA A 343 27.80 10.51 11.54
CA ALA A 343 27.35 10.90 10.20
C ALA A 343 25.82 11.01 10.20
N VAL A 344 25.30 12.14 9.75
CA VAL A 344 23.86 12.33 9.57
C VAL A 344 23.47 11.74 8.21
N PRO A 345 22.68 10.65 8.15
CA PRO A 345 22.23 10.10 6.88
C PRO A 345 21.40 11.13 6.12
N SER A 346 21.56 11.18 4.79
CA SER A 346 20.74 12.03 3.93
C SER A 346 19.25 11.69 4.09
N ALA A 347 18.36 12.62 3.76
CA ALA A 347 16.91 12.39 3.85
C ALA A 347 16.47 11.17 3.03
N LEU A 348 17.10 10.93 1.87
CA LEU A 348 16.88 9.72 1.07
C LEU A 348 17.23 8.44 1.84
N VAL A 349 18.41 8.41 2.48
CA VAL A 349 18.84 7.26 3.29
C VAL A 349 17.91 7.05 4.48
N LYS A 350 17.49 8.11 5.18
CA LYS A 350 16.49 8.02 6.26
C LYS A 350 15.14 7.51 5.77
N GLY A 351 14.70 7.92 4.58
CA GLY A 351 13.47 7.44 3.95
C GLY A 351 13.53 5.95 3.65
N ILE A 352 14.61 5.49 3.02
CA ILE A 352 14.85 4.06 2.75
C ILE A 352 14.91 3.26 4.06
N LEU A 353 15.62 3.78 5.07
CA LEU A 353 15.69 3.17 6.42
C LEU A 353 14.30 3.02 7.05
N SER A 354 13.48 4.05 6.96
CA SER A 354 12.13 4.05 7.56
C SER A 354 11.18 3.10 6.82
N LEU A 355 11.24 3.06 5.48
CA LEU A 355 10.46 2.13 4.66
C LEU A 355 10.85 0.68 4.94
N GLY A 356 12.16 0.38 5.03
CA GLY A 356 12.63 -0.96 5.35
C GLY A 356 12.26 -1.41 6.78
N LEU A 357 12.31 -0.51 7.76
CA LEU A 357 11.83 -0.81 9.11
C LEU A 357 10.32 -1.06 9.13
N THR A 358 9.53 -0.28 8.40
CA THR A 358 8.08 -0.47 8.28
C THR A 358 7.76 -1.83 7.64
N PHE A 359 8.47 -2.18 6.56
CA PHE A 359 8.37 -3.48 5.91
C PHE A 359 8.72 -4.62 6.88
N LEU A 360 9.80 -4.49 7.66
CA LEU A 360 10.17 -5.47 8.67
C LEU A 360 9.06 -5.69 9.70
N VAL A 361 8.48 -4.61 10.24
CA VAL A 361 7.40 -4.69 11.23
C VAL A 361 6.16 -5.38 10.63
N LEU A 362 5.79 -5.02 9.40
CA LEU A 362 4.65 -5.62 8.71
C LEU A 362 4.88 -7.12 8.48
N VAL A 363 6.05 -7.51 7.99
CA VAL A 363 6.35 -8.93 7.73
C VAL A 363 6.50 -9.72 9.04
N ALA A 364 7.06 -9.13 10.09
CA ALA A 364 7.07 -9.74 11.42
C ALA A 364 5.65 -10.00 11.94
N GLY A 365 4.72 -9.06 11.71
CA GLY A 365 3.31 -9.24 12.01
C GLY A 365 2.66 -10.36 11.19
N LEU A 366 2.99 -10.49 9.90
CA LEU A 366 2.47 -11.55 9.04
C LEU A 366 3.00 -12.94 9.42
N TYR A 367 4.29 -13.08 9.76
CA TYR A 367 4.86 -14.34 10.27
C TYR A 367 4.26 -14.71 11.64
N ALA A 368 4.12 -13.73 12.53
CA ALA A 368 3.47 -13.92 13.82
C ALA A 368 2.01 -14.37 13.65
N ARG A 369 1.27 -13.80 12.68
CA ARG A 369 -0.08 -14.23 12.33
C ARG A 369 -0.09 -15.63 11.73
N GLY A 370 0.82 -15.94 10.82
CA GLY A 370 0.97 -17.27 10.22
C GLY A 370 1.17 -18.34 11.29
N TYR A 371 2.14 -18.13 12.19
CA TYR A 371 2.34 -18.99 13.35
C TYR A 371 1.11 -19.07 14.24
N TRP A 372 0.48 -17.92 14.51
CA TRP A 372 -0.71 -17.88 15.33
C TRP A 372 -1.78 -18.79 14.73
N ILE A 373 -2.05 -18.78 13.43
CA ILE A 373 -3.11 -19.58 12.81
C ILE A 373 -2.90 -21.09 13.03
N VAL A 374 -1.69 -21.61 12.79
CA VAL A 374 -1.42 -23.06 12.81
C VAL A 374 -1.14 -23.62 14.22
N SER A 375 -0.78 -22.77 15.18
CA SER A 375 -0.35 -23.24 16.50
C SER A 375 -1.50 -23.81 17.32
N ASP A 376 -1.35 -25.07 17.69
CA ASP A 376 -2.22 -25.85 18.57
C ASP A 376 -1.86 -25.67 20.07
N LYS A 377 -0.81 -24.90 20.37
CA LYS A 377 -0.35 -24.69 21.75
C LYS A 377 -1.38 -23.92 22.60
N PRO A 378 -1.44 -24.16 23.92
CA PRO A 378 -2.29 -23.40 24.83
C PRO A 378 -2.02 -21.89 24.76
N LEU A 379 -3.06 -21.07 24.97
CA LEU A 379 -3.01 -19.60 24.78
C LEU A 379 -1.75 -18.92 25.36
N PRO A 380 -1.30 -19.20 26.60
CA PRO A 380 -0.09 -18.56 27.13
C PRO A 380 1.17 -18.90 26.34
N GLN A 381 1.31 -20.16 25.90
CA GLN A 381 2.46 -20.64 25.14
C GLN A 381 2.40 -20.16 23.69
N ARG A 382 1.22 -20.20 23.06
CA ARG A 382 0.98 -19.66 21.71
C ARG A 382 1.32 -18.18 21.64
N LEU A 383 0.89 -17.39 22.63
CA LEU A 383 1.26 -15.97 22.72
C LEU A 383 2.76 -15.78 22.88
N GLN A 384 3.38 -16.50 23.83
CA GLN A 384 4.83 -16.43 24.03
C GLN A 384 5.61 -16.73 22.75
N ARG A 385 5.26 -17.80 22.04
CA ARG A 385 5.91 -18.23 20.79
C ARG A 385 5.67 -17.25 19.65
N THR A 386 4.46 -16.70 19.55
CA THR A 386 4.14 -15.65 18.57
C THR A 386 4.99 -14.40 18.80
N CYS A 387 5.19 -14.00 20.06
CA CYS A 387 6.11 -12.92 20.39
C CYS A 387 7.57 -13.27 20.05
N ILE A 388 8.01 -14.51 20.30
CA ILE A 388 9.33 -14.98 19.90
C ILE A 388 9.48 -14.86 18.38
N VAL A 389 8.52 -15.35 17.60
CA VAL A 389 8.52 -15.24 16.13
C VAL A 389 8.68 -13.78 15.70
N ALA A 390 7.82 -12.88 16.20
CA ALA A 390 7.84 -11.47 15.83
C ALA A 390 9.17 -10.77 16.15
N LEU A 391 9.76 -11.07 17.31
CA LEU A 391 10.99 -10.43 17.78
C LEU A 391 12.26 -11.06 17.22
N SER A 392 12.24 -12.35 16.87
CA SER A 392 13.43 -13.08 16.41
C SER A 392 13.52 -13.19 14.88
N LEU A 393 12.47 -12.84 14.14
CA LEU A 393 12.45 -12.89 12.67
C LEU A 393 13.61 -12.10 12.03
N PHE A 394 13.99 -10.97 12.63
CA PHE A 394 15.13 -10.20 12.18
C PHE A 394 16.43 -11.03 12.14
N PHE A 395 16.71 -11.81 13.19
CA PHE A 395 17.92 -12.65 13.24
C PHE A 395 17.85 -13.79 12.22
N TYR A 396 16.67 -14.38 12.03
CA TYR A 396 16.43 -15.40 11.01
C TYR A 396 16.79 -14.91 9.60
N TRP A 397 16.48 -13.64 9.30
CA TRP A 397 16.76 -13.04 8.00
C TRP A 397 18.24 -12.73 7.75
N ILE A 398 19.05 -12.54 8.80
CA ILE A 398 20.51 -12.47 8.64
C ILE A 398 21.03 -13.79 8.06
N PHE A 399 20.52 -14.93 8.53
CA PHE A 399 20.92 -16.24 8.01
C PHE A 399 20.42 -16.46 6.58
N GLN A 400 19.22 -15.99 6.25
CA GLN A 400 18.75 -15.93 4.85
C GLN A 400 19.76 -15.16 3.99
N TRP A 401 20.21 -13.98 4.42
CA TRP A 401 21.18 -13.18 3.67
C TRP A 401 22.51 -13.90 3.44
N LEU A 402 23.03 -14.58 4.47
CA LEU A 402 24.25 -15.40 4.32
C LEU A 402 24.06 -16.50 3.27
N ALA A 403 22.90 -17.14 3.22
CA ALA A 403 22.55 -18.10 2.19
C ALA A 403 22.45 -17.47 0.79
N ASP A 404 21.96 -16.21 0.67
CA ASP A 404 21.92 -15.49 -0.62
C ASP A 404 23.31 -15.19 -1.15
N VAL A 405 24.18 -14.63 -0.30
CA VAL A 405 25.56 -14.30 -0.69
C VAL A 405 26.29 -15.56 -1.12
N ARG A 406 26.11 -16.66 -0.37
CA ARG A 406 26.66 -17.97 -0.75
C ARG A 406 26.09 -18.46 -2.08
N ALA A 407 24.78 -18.34 -2.30
CA ALA A 407 24.12 -18.77 -3.53
C ALA A 407 24.63 -17.98 -4.74
N ILE A 408 24.67 -16.65 -4.68
CA ILE A 408 25.15 -15.78 -5.75
C ILE A 408 26.62 -16.12 -6.10
N LEU A 409 27.48 -16.28 -5.08
CA LEU A 409 28.89 -16.64 -5.30
C LEU A 409 29.06 -18.04 -5.92
N GLN A 410 28.23 -19.01 -5.52
CA GLN A 410 28.24 -20.35 -6.11
C GLN A 410 27.72 -20.36 -7.54
N THR A 411 26.60 -19.68 -7.82
CA THR A 411 26.05 -19.52 -9.17
C THR A 411 27.04 -18.82 -10.10
N TYR A 412 27.70 -17.74 -9.65
CA TYR A 412 28.75 -17.05 -10.42
C TYR A 412 29.95 -17.97 -10.75
N ARG A 413 30.24 -18.96 -9.89
CA ARG A 413 31.30 -19.95 -10.09
C ARG A 413 30.84 -21.21 -10.84
N GLY A 414 29.58 -21.28 -11.29
CA GLY A 414 29.01 -22.46 -11.94
C GLY A 414 28.83 -23.66 -11.02
N GLN A 415 28.70 -23.46 -9.71
CA GLN A 415 28.61 -24.54 -8.71
C GLN A 415 27.15 -24.92 -8.41
N PHE A 416 26.54 -25.75 -9.25
CA PHE A 416 25.15 -26.19 -9.12
C PHE A 416 24.95 -27.51 -8.35
N HIS A 417 26.02 -28.11 -7.82
CA HIS A 417 25.95 -29.34 -7.03
C HIS A 417 24.91 -29.30 -5.90
N TRP A 418 24.14 -30.40 -5.77
CA TRP A 418 23.21 -30.67 -4.68
C TRP A 418 23.97 -31.02 -3.39
N THR A 419 23.36 -30.76 -2.22
CA THR A 419 23.92 -31.10 -0.90
C THR A 419 22.78 -31.55 0.00
N LYS A 420 22.90 -32.75 0.57
CA LYS A 420 21.87 -33.39 1.39
C LYS A 420 21.65 -32.71 2.73
N THR A 421 20.39 -32.67 3.19
CA THR A 421 20.00 -32.33 4.57
C THR A 421 19.77 -33.59 5.40
N ALA A 422 20.21 -33.59 6.67
CA ALA A 422 19.94 -34.70 7.57
C ALA A 422 18.54 -34.55 8.19
N HIS A 423 17.76 -35.64 8.18
CA HIS A 423 16.44 -35.75 8.81
C HIS A 423 16.52 -36.79 9.95
N LEU A 424 15.84 -36.55 11.08
CA LEU A 424 15.89 -37.46 12.24
C LEU A 424 14.62 -38.33 12.39
N GLY A 425 13.62 -38.16 11.52
CA GLY A 425 12.36 -38.88 11.59
C GLY A 425 11.43 -38.37 12.68
N ARG A 426 11.37 -37.04 12.91
CA ARG A 426 10.49 -36.45 13.94
C ARG A 426 9.01 -36.42 13.56
N ASN A 427 8.74 -36.41 12.27
CA ASN A 427 7.43 -36.62 11.65
C ASN A 427 6.82 -38.02 11.90
N LEU A 428 7.57 -38.93 12.53
CA LEU A 428 7.15 -40.31 12.80
C LEU A 428 6.48 -40.50 14.17
N SER A 429 6.45 -39.46 15.01
CA SER A 429 5.69 -39.50 16.27
C SER A 429 4.19 -39.58 15.97
N GLU A 430 3.43 -40.40 16.73
CA GLU A 430 2.01 -40.70 16.47
C GLU A 430 1.30 -39.44 15.95
N PRO A 431 0.85 -39.45 14.68
CA PRO A 431 0.14 -38.31 14.16
C PRO A 431 -1.13 -38.19 14.99
N ASP A 432 -1.36 -37.03 15.61
CA ASP A 432 -2.65 -36.68 16.21
C ASP A 432 -3.62 -36.45 15.02
N LEU A 433 -3.93 -37.54 14.29
CA LEU A 433 -4.74 -37.65 13.07
C LEU A 433 -6.18 -37.17 13.26
N GLY A 434 -6.52 -36.64 14.44
CA GLY A 434 -7.83 -36.11 14.76
C GLY A 434 -7.88 -34.61 15.02
N ARG A 435 -6.77 -33.87 14.95
CA ARG A 435 -6.73 -32.47 15.44
C ARG A 435 -6.01 -31.45 14.56
N GLY A 436 -5.80 -31.76 13.28
CA GLY A 436 -5.69 -30.69 12.29
C GLY A 436 -6.96 -29.85 12.41
N ILE A 437 -6.84 -28.55 12.73
CA ILE A 437 -7.93 -27.61 12.48
C ILE A 437 -8.27 -27.83 11.01
N ARG A 438 -9.45 -28.38 10.73
CA ARG A 438 -9.87 -28.59 9.35
C ARG A 438 -9.85 -27.22 8.67
N PRO A 439 -9.33 -27.07 7.45
CA PRO A 439 -9.48 -25.84 6.70
C PRO A 439 -10.95 -25.47 6.46
N THR A 440 -11.87 -26.44 6.60
CA THR A 440 -13.32 -26.18 6.66
C THR A 440 -13.74 -25.28 7.84
N ASP A 441 -12.85 -24.96 8.78
CA ASP A 441 -13.05 -23.97 9.84
C ASP A 441 -12.66 -22.53 9.40
N ILE A 442 -12.00 -22.42 8.25
CA ILE A 442 -11.56 -21.17 7.61
C ILE A 442 -11.87 -21.30 6.11
N THR A 443 -13.15 -21.26 5.77
CA THR A 443 -13.54 -21.03 4.39
C THR A 443 -13.16 -19.60 4.05
N VAL A 444 -12.15 -19.40 3.19
CA VAL A 444 -11.96 -18.11 2.53
C VAL A 444 -12.92 -18.10 1.34
N SER A 445 -14.22 -18.02 1.62
CA SER A 445 -15.26 -17.73 0.63
C SER A 445 -15.10 -16.29 0.14
N LEU A 446 -14.24 -16.07 -0.85
CA LEU A 446 -14.20 -14.83 -1.60
C LEU A 446 -15.18 -14.95 -2.76
N LEU A 447 -16.22 -14.11 -2.72
CA LEU A 447 -17.21 -13.91 -3.78
C LEU A 447 -16.65 -14.15 -5.19
N GLY A 448 -17.33 -15.02 -5.92
CA GLY A 448 -17.05 -15.34 -7.31
C GLY A 448 -16.80 -14.07 -8.13
N THR A 449 -15.62 -13.98 -8.72
CA THR A 449 -15.28 -12.99 -9.73
C THR A 449 -15.47 -13.64 -11.10
N ASP A 450 -16.69 -13.53 -11.62
CA ASP A 450 -16.93 -13.78 -13.04
C ASP A 450 -16.02 -12.86 -13.87
N ALA A 451 -15.07 -13.46 -14.60
CA ALA A 451 -14.08 -12.74 -15.40
C ALA A 451 -14.66 -12.02 -16.64
N ASN A 452 -15.99 -11.94 -16.76
CA ASN A 452 -16.68 -11.25 -17.85
C ASN A 452 -17.43 -9.99 -17.41
N ASP A 453 -17.46 -9.67 -16.11
CA ASP A 453 -18.07 -8.43 -15.66
C ASP A 453 -17.12 -7.27 -15.93
N SER A 454 -17.48 -6.50 -16.95
CA SER A 454 -16.88 -5.21 -17.26
C SER A 454 -17.02 -4.26 -16.07
N LEU A 455 -16.09 -4.33 -15.10
CA LEU A 455 -15.92 -3.42 -13.96
C LEU A 455 -17.23 -2.72 -13.56
N ASP A 456 -18.26 -3.52 -13.28
CA ASP A 456 -19.49 -3.01 -12.72
C ASP A 456 -19.28 -2.98 -11.21
N ILE A 457 -18.74 -1.86 -10.72
CA ILE A 457 -18.54 -1.58 -9.30
C ILE A 457 -19.90 -1.65 -8.56
N SER A 458 -21.04 -1.79 -9.26
CA SER A 458 -22.36 -2.01 -8.66
C SER A 458 -22.69 -3.47 -8.30
N ALA A 459 -21.94 -4.47 -8.78
CA ALA A 459 -22.36 -5.89 -8.67
C ALA A 459 -21.58 -6.77 -7.67
N SER A 460 -20.40 -6.38 -7.19
CA SER A 460 -19.68 -7.16 -6.15
C SER A 460 -20.11 -6.73 -4.73
N ALA A 461 -21.29 -7.15 -4.31
CA ALA A 461 -21.80 -6.89 -2.97
C ALA A 461 -22.36 -8.17 -2.32
N ALA A 462 -21.49 -9.07 -1.88
CA ALA A 462 -21.76 -9.78 -0.62
C ALA A 462 -20.86 -9.25 0.49
N SER A 463 -20.90 -7.93 0.67
CA SER A 463 -20.87 -7.39 2.02
C SER A 463 -22.31 -7.47 2.52
N VAL A 464 -22.56 -8.08 3.68
CA VAL A 464 -23.84 -7.98 4.41
C VAL A 464 -24.43 -6.58 4.17
N ASP A 465 -25.57 -6.50 3.49
CA ASP A 465 -26.16 -5.23 3.05
C ASP A 465 -26.58 -4.43 4.29
N ARG A 466 -25.67 -3.61 4.82
CA ARG A 466 -25.87 -2.76 6.01
C ARG A 466 -26.61 -1.47 5.61
N THR A 467 -27.64 -1.61 4.79
CA THR A 467 -28.44 -0.50 4.29
C THR A 467 -29.32 0.06 5.41
N ILE A 468 -29.00 1.27 5.84
CA ILE A 468 -29.82 1.99 6.81
C ILE A 468 -31.08 2.47 6.07
N PRO A 469 -32.29 2.29 6.63
CA PRO A 469 -33.50 2.80 6.02
C PRO A 469 -33.36 4.27 5.61
N ARG A 470 -33.65 4.58 4.34
CA ARG A 470 -33.37 5.88 3.70
C ARG A 470 -33.74 7.09 4.58
N LYS A 471 -34.88 7.06 5.26
CA LYS A 471 -35.31 8.15 6.17
C LYS A 471 -34.38 8.34 7.37
N LYS A 472 -33.98 7.25 8.04
CA LYS A 472 -33.06 7.30 9.19
C LYS A 472 -31.67 7.78 8.75
N ARG A 473 -31.22 7.27 7.61
CA ARG A 473 -29.94 7.63 6.99
C ARG A 473 -29.85 9.11 6.63
N LEU A 474 -30.87 9.63 5.93
CA LEU A 474 -30.95 11.05 5.57
C LEU A 474 -31.07 11.93 6.82
N GLY A 475 -31.80 11.49 7.85
CA GLY A 475 -31.87 12.18 9.14
C GLY A 475 -30.51 12.26 9.84
N ALA A 476 -29.79 11.13 9.91
CA ALA A 476 -28.44 11.09 10.49
C ALA A 476 -27.45 11.96 9.72
N LEU A 477 -27.44 11.88 8.38
CA LEU A 477 -26.60 12.72 7.53
C LEU A 477 -26.94 14.21 7.71
N ALA A 478 -28.22 14.57 7.80
CA ALA A 478 -28.63 15.95 8.04
C ALA A 478 -28.09 16.47 9.38
N VAL A 479 -28.14 15.66 10.43
CA VAL A 479 -27.54 16.01 11.73
C VAL A 479 -26.03 16.22 11.59
N VAL A 480 -25.32 15.30 10.92
CA VAL A 480 -23.87 15.42 10.68
C VAL A 480 -23.54 16.70 9.92
N LEU A 481 -24.29 17.05 8.88
CA LEU A 481 -24.09 18.27 8.09
C LEU A 481 -24.39 19.55 8.90
N VAL A 482 -25.42 19.53 9.75
CA VAL A 482 -25.74 20.66 10.64
C VAL A 482 -24.63 20.86 11.68
N VAL A 483 -24.11 19.78 12.28
CA VAL A 483 -22.97 19.85 13.19
C VAL A 483 -21.72 20.35 12.47
N ALA A 484 -21.45 19.86 11.27
CA ALA A 484 -20.32 20.33 10.45
C ALA A 484 -20.39 21.82 10.16
N MET A 485 -21.59 22.32 9.80
CA MET A 485 -21.85 23.73 9.57
C MET A 485 -21.65 24.55 10.86
N ALA A 486 -22.22 24.10 11.98
CA ALA A 486 -22.13 24.82 13.26
C ALA A 486 -20.69 24.96 13.74
N LEU A 487 -19.88 23.89 13.67
CA LEU A 487 -18.47 23.93 14.01
C LEU A 487 -17.72 24.93 13.11
N ARG A 488 -17.99 24.94 11.80
CA ARG A 488 -17.28 25.83 10.86
C ARG A 488 -17.67 27.31 10.98
N ILE A 489 -18.92 27.61 11.36
CA ILE A 489 -19.40 29.00 11.53
C ILE A 489 -19.02 29.57 12.90
N GLY A 490 -19.03 28.77 13.97
CA GLY A 490 -19.05 29.23 15.36
C GLY A 490 -17.92 30.18 15.79
N ALA A 491 -16.79 30.19 15.08
CA ALA A 491 -15.69 31.13 15.32
C ALA A 491 -15.19 31.83 14.04
N LEU A 492 -15.98 31.84 12.96
CA LEU A 492 -15.52 32.23 11.60
C LEU A 492 -14.83 33.60 11.52
N THR A 493 -15.26 34.56 12.34
CA THR A 493 -14.69 35.92 12.43
C THR A 493 -13.92 36.17 13.72
N ARG A 494 -13.62 35.13 14.51
CA ARG A 494 -12.92 35.28 15.79
C ARG A 494 -11.46 35.67 15.59
N TRP A 495 -10.83 35.14 14.55
CA TRP A 495 -9.41 35.37 14.28
C TRP A 495 -9.23 36.34 13.13
N SER A 496 -8.20 37.15 13.22
CA SER A 496 -7.69 37.95 12.11
C SER A 496 -7.38 37.05 10.90
N LEU A 497 -7.63 37.58 9.70
CA LEU A 497 -7.23 36.91 8.47
C LEU A 497 -5.70 36.89 8.41
N TRP A 498 -5.10 35.72 8.18
CA TRP A 498 -3.66 35.66 7.90
C TRP A 498 -3.32 36.24 6.52
N LEU A 499 -2.04 36.52 6.30
CA LEU A 499 -1.47 37.17 5.12
C LEU A 499 -2.07 36.68 3.78
N ASP A 500 -2.14 35.36 3.67
CA ASP A 500 -2.59 34.64 2.48
C ASP A 500 -4.10 34.83 2.18
N GLU A 501 -4.94 34.98 3.20
CA GLU A 501 -6.38 35.28 3.05
C GLU A 501 -6.61 36.75 2.72
N ILE A 502 -5.88 37.67 3.34
CA ILE A 502 -5.98 39.10 3.04
C ILE A 502 -5.61 39.34 1.59
N TYR A 503 -4.47 38.85 1.14
CA TYR A 503 -4.05 38.92 -0.27
C TYR A 503 -5.12 38.34 -1.23
N THR A 504 -5.80 37.29 -0.81
CA THR A 504 -6.87 36.67 -1.61
C THR A 504 -8.09 37.59 -1.76
N VAL A 505 -8.54 38.20 -0.66
CA VAL A 505 -9.76 39.03 -0.63
C VAL A 505 -9.53 40.43 -1.21
N THR A 506 -8.41 41.07 -0.86
CA THR A 506 -8.13 42.47 -1.21
C THR A 506 -7.53 42.64 -2.60
N PHE A 507 -6.68 41.69 -3.02
CA PHE A 507 -5.98 41.78 -4.29
C PHE A 507 -6.57 40.82 -5.32
N ARG A 508 -6.46 39.50 -5.11
CA ARG A 508 -6.80 38.50 -6.14
C ARG A 508 -8.27 38.54 -6.54
N ALA A 509 -9.18 38.66 -5.59
CA ALA A 509 -10.61 38.69 -5.88
C ALA A 509 -11.12 40.06 -6.37
N ALA A 510 -10.34 41.13 -6.19
CA ALA A 510 -10.71 42.49 -6.59
C ALA A 510 -10.28 42.82 -8.03
N VAL A 511 -9.17 42.26 -8.51
CA VAL A 511 -8.58 42.52 -9.83
C VAL A 511 -9.49 42.02 -10.98
N PRO A 512 -9.57 42.71 -12.14
CA PRO A 512 -10.29 42.24 -13.32
C PRO A 512 -9.90 40.83 -13.77
N ILE A 513 -10.85 40.03 -14.27
CA ILE A 513 -10.61 38.62 -14.66
C ILE A 513 -9.48 38.48 -15.69
N GLY A 514 -9.35 39.43 -16.62
CA GLY A 514 -8.26 39.40 -17.62
C GLY A 514 -6.89 39.58 -17.01
N GLU A 515 -6.76 40.40 -15.97
CA GLU A 515 -5.51 40.64 -15.25
C GLU A 515 -5.17 39.49 -14.30
N LEU A 516 -6.19 38.83 -13.71
CA LEU A 516 -6.02 37.64 -12.85
C LEU A 516 -5.24 36.51 -13.55
N LEU A 517 -5.34 36.42 -14.88
CA LEU A 517 -4.66 35.38 -15.69
C LEU A 517 -3.17 35.66 -15.90
N VAL A 518 -2.68 36.86 -15.61
CA VAL A 518 -1.32 37.30 -15.98
C VAL A 518 -0.55 37.86 -14.77
N ILE A 519 -1.04 37.63 -13.55
CA ILE A 519 -0.37 38.13 -12.33
C ILE A 519 1.02 37.49 -12.23
N PRO A 520 2.10 38.30 -12.28
CA PRO A 520 3.44 37.81 -12.05
C PRO A 520 3.57 37.33 -10.58
N TRP A 521 4.32 36.26 -10.35
CA TRP A 521 4.68 35.73 -9.01
C TRP A 521 3.65 34.87 -8.26
N ASP A 522 2.41 34.72 -8.75
CA ASP A 522 1.42 33.80 -8.18
C ASP A 522 1.00 32.71 -9.20
N PRO A 523 1.44 31.45 -9.02
CA PRO A 523 1.19 30.37 -9.96
C PRO A 523 -0.20 29.71 -9.81
N HIS A 524 -1.08 30.25 -8.95
CA HIS A 524 -2.38 29.63 -8.69
C HIS A 524 -3.38 29.87 -9.84
N PRO A 525 -4.08 28.81 -10.30
CA PRO A 525 -5.16 28.89 -11.28
C PRO A 525 -6.33 29.81 -10.87
N PRO A 526 -7.09 30.34 -11.85
CA PRO A 526 -8.01 31.44 -11.60
C PRO A 526 -9.38 31.06 -11.03
N LEU A 527 -9.83 29.79 -11.12
CA LEU A 527 -11.24 29.45 -10.89
C LEU A 527 -11.71 29.82 -9.48
N TYR A 528 -10.90 29.49 -8.47
CA TYR A 528 -11.24 29.80 -7.07
C TYR A 528 -11.48 31.29 -6.87
N PHE A 529 -10.59 32.15 -7.36
CA PHE A 529 -10.67 33.60 -7.19
C PHE A 529 -11.87 34.19 -7.96
N VAL A 530 -12.16 33.68 -9.16
CA VAL A 530 -13.34 34.07 -9.94
C VAL A 530 -14.63 33.72 -9.18
N LEU A 531 -14.74 32.50 -8.65
CA LEU A 531 -15.91 32.06 -7.90
C LEU A 531 -16.06 32.83 -6.58
N LEU A 532 -14.96 33.09 -5.87
CA LEU A 532 -14.97 33.88 -4.65
C LEU A 532 -15.43 35.32 -4.93
N ARG A 533 -14.95 35.95 -5.99
CA ARG A 533 -15.40 37.29 -6.41
C ARG A 533 -16.90 37.33 -6.68
N LEU A 534 -17.41 36.36 -7.46
CA LEU A 534 -18.84 36.25 -7.76
C LEU A 534 -19.64 36.05 -6.47
N TRP A 535 -19.15 35.21 -5.55
CA TRP A 535 -19.77 34.99 -4.26
C TRP A 535 -19.82 36.26 -3.40
N MET A 536 -18.70 36.98 -3.25
CA MET A 536 -18.62 38.21 -2.46
C MET A 536 -19.49 39.34 -3.03
N SER A 537 -19.80 39.32 -4.32
CA SER A 537 -20.76 40.26 -4.92
C SER A 537 -22.19 40.09 -4.39
N VAL A 538 -22.52 38.90 -3.86
CA VAL A 538 -23.83 38.56 -3.30
C VAL A 538 -23.79 38.50 -1.76
N ALA A 539 -22.78 37.84 -1.19
CA ALA A 539 -22.62 37.63 0.25
C ALA A 539 -21.96 38.81 0.99
N GLY A 540 -21.45 39.80 0.26
CA GLY A 540 -20.70 40.94 0.78
C GLY A 540 -19.19 40.68 0.91
N GLN A 541 -18.42 41.76 0.98
CA GLN A 541 -16.95 41.75 1.07
C GLN A 541 -16.41 41.68 2.51
N THR A 542 -17.25 41.23 3.45
CA THR A 542 -16.83 41.08 4.85
C THR A 542 -16.08 39.77 5.05
N GLN A 543 -15.24 39.68 6.09
CA GLN A 543 -14.60 38.43 6.49
C GLN A 543 -15.61 37.28 6.64
N PHE A 544 -16.77 37.55 7.25
CA PHE A 544 -17.84 36.56 7.38
C PHE A 544 -18.38 36.11 6.01
N GLY A 545 -18.69 37.06 5.12
CA GLY A 545 -19.24 36.78 3.79
C GLY A 545 -18.27 35.98 2.92
N ALA A 546 -17.00 36.36 2.91
CA ALA A 546 -15.94 35.65 2.20
C ALA A 546 -15.67 34.27 2.80
N GLY A 547 -15.59 34.16 4.14
CA GLY A 547 -15.38 32.89 4.85
C GLY A 547 -16.50 31.87 4.62
N LEU A 548 -17.75 32.34 4.46
CA LEU A 548 -18.89 31.46 4.20
C LEU A 548 -18.74 30.66 2.90
N PHE A 549 -18.01 31.19 1.90
CA PHE A 549 -17.69 30.46 0.67
C PHE A 549 -16.95 29.15 0.98
N SER A 550 -15.89 29.23 1.79
CA SER A 550 -15.11 28.06 2.18
C SER A 550 -15.93 27.09 3.04
N VAL A 551 -16.76 27.62 3.93
CA VAL A 551 -17.64 26.81 4.79
C VAL A 551 -18.61 25.98 3.95
N VAL A 552 -19.21 26.55 2.91
CA VAL A 552 -20.14 25.84 2.00
C VAL A 552 -19.45 24.63 1.37
N PHE A 553 -18.26 24.80 0.77
CA PHE A 553 -17.54 23.69 0.15
C PHE A 553 -16.97 22.69 1.17
N SER A 554 -16.63 23.15 2.37
CA SER A 554 -16.20 22.26 3.44
C SER A 554 -17.34 21.38 3.98
N VAL A 555 -18.56 21.92 4.10
CA VAL A 555 -19.75 21.10 4.46
C VAL A 555 -20.16 20.20 3.29
N ALA A 556 -20.05 20.67 2.04
CA ALA A 556 -20.27 19.83 0.87
C ALA A 556 -19.26 18.68 0.79
N THR A 557 -18.02 18.90 1.22
CA THR A 557 -16.99 17.85 1.35
C THR A 557 -17.44 16.74 2.29
N VAL A 558 -18.02 17.06 3.45
CA VAL A 558 -18.58 16.06 4.38
C VAL A 558 -19.65 15.20 3.71
N GLY A 559 -20.56 15.83 2.96
CA GLY A 559 -21.57 15.11 2.18
C GLY A 559 -20.97 14.24 1.07
N MET A 560 -19.95 14.73 0.38
CA MET A 560 -19.28 13.99 -0.69
C MET A 560 -18.48 12.79 -0.18
N VAL A 561 -17.88 12.89 1.02
CA VAL A 561 -17.25 11.75 1.69
C VAL A 561 -18.27 10.67 1.99
N TYR A 562 -19.44 11.03 2.51
CA TYR A 562 -20.54 10.09 2.73
C TYR A 562 -20.93 9.36 1.42
N LEU A 563 -21.08 10.11 0.31
CA LEU A 563 -21.41 9.53 -0.99
C LEU A 563 -20.32 8.61 -1.54
N LEU A 564 -19.05 9.02 -1.47
CA LEU A 564 -17.92 8.24 -1.96
C LEU A 564 -17.72 6.96 -1.15
N ALA A 565 -17.68 7.07 0.19
CA ALA A 565 -17.51 5.92 1.06
C ALA A 565 -18.70 4.97 1.02
N GLY A 566 -19.92 5.49 0.91
CA GLY A 566 -21.13 4.68 0.71
C GLY A 566 -21.14 3.93 -0.62
N ARG A 567 -20.56 4.53 -1.68
CA ARG A 567 -20.42 3.87 -2.99
C ARG A 567 -19.35 2.78 -2.99
N LEU A 568 -18.28 2.97 -2.22
CA LEU A 568 -17.17 2.02 -2.10
C LEU A 568 -17.49 0.87 -1.14
N TYR A 569 -18.25 1.12 -0.09
CA TYR A 569 -18.57 0.14 0.95
C TYR A 569 -20.07 0.13 1.22
N ASP A 570 -20.53 0.88 2.22
CA ASP A 570 -21.90 0.85 2.72
C ASP A 570 -22.28 2.18 3.40
N ASP A 571 -23.58 2.37 3.63
CA ASP A 571 -24.13 3.60 4.21
C ASP A 571 -23.60 3.94 5.61
N LEU A 572 -23.35 2.92 6.44
CA LEU A 572 -22.86 3.11 7.80
C LEU A 572 -21.40 3.57 7.75
N THR A 573 -20.57 2.93 6.92
CA THR A 573 -19.20 3.36 6.64
C THR A 573 -19.18 4.81 6.15
N GLY A 574 -20.09 5.18 5.24
CA GLY A 574 -20.24 6.56 4.79
C GLY A 574 -20.57 7.55 5.91
N LEU A 575 -21.51 7.21 6.79
CA LEU A 575 -21.90 8.08 7.91
C LEU A 575 -20.77 8.25 8.94
N VAL A 576 -20.06 7.17 9.26
CA VAL A 576 -18.91 7.21 10.18
C VAL A 576 -17.78 8.05 9.56
N ALA A 577 -17.47 7.87 8.27
CA ALA A 577 -16.44 8.66 7.58
C ALA A 577 -16.80 10.16 7.56
N ALA A 578 -18.06 10.51 7.24
CA ALA A 578 -18.53 11.89 7.29
C ALA A 578 -18.47 12.49 8.70
N SER A 579 -18.75 11.69 9.73
CA SER A 579 -18.65 12.11 11.14
C SER A 579 -17.20 12.38 11.54
N LEU A 580 -16.24 11.54 11.12
CA LEU A 580 -14.81 11.75 11.37
C LEU A 580 -14.30 13.04 10.70
N VAL A 581 -14.69 13.31 9.45
CA VAL A 581 -14.34 14.56 8.74
C VAL A 581 -15.00 15.79 9.37
N THR A 582 -16.21 15.63 9.92
CA THR A 582 -16.94 16.71 10.59
C THR A 582 -16.18 17.27 11.78
N VAL A 583 -15.59 16.38 12.61
CA VAL A 583 -14.86 16.73 13.84
C VAL A 583 -13.35 16.87 13.65
N SER A 584 -12.82 16.62 12.45
CA SER A 584 -11.40 16.76 12.17
C SER A 584 -10.99 18.24 12.21
N THR A 585 -10.16 18.60 13.19
CA THR A 585 -9.63 19.96 13.39
C THR A 585 -8.97 20.52 12.13
N MET A 586 -8.25 19.69 11.39
CA MET A 586 -7.63 20.06 10.13
C MET A 586 -8.66 20.45 9.06
N HIS A 587 -9.71 19.63 8.85
CA HIS A 587 -10.77 19.90 7.88
C HIS A 587 -11.68 21.06 8.33
N ILE A 588 -11.79 21.32 9.63
CA ILE A 588 -12.44 22.51 10.17
C ILE A 588 -11.60 23.75 9.83
N HIS A 589 -10.30 23.72 10.10
CA HIS A 589 -9.39 24.84 9.87
C HIS A 589 -9.37 25.27 8.40
N PHE A 590 -8.96 24.38 7.50
CA PHE A 590 -8.92 24.66 6.06
C PHE A 590 -10.31 24.77 5.43
N GLY A 591 -11.35 24.34 6.15
CA GLY A 591 -12.74 24.54 5.77
C GLY A 591 -13.25 25.96 6.02
N ARG A 592 -12.50 26.78 6.77
CA ARG A 592 -12.85 28.16 7.11
C ARG A 592 -11.93 29.17 6.46
N THR A 593 -10.69 28.78 6.17
CA THR A 593 -9.71 29.60 5.46
C THR A 593 -10.24 30.03 4.10
N ILE A 594 -10.21 31.33 3.80
CA ILE A 594 -10.54 31.95 2.52
C ILE A 594 -9.39 31.70 1.52
N ARG A 595 -9.14 30.41 1.25
CA ARG A 595 -8.21 29.89 0.26
C ARG A 595 -8.86 28.72 -0.49
N MET A 596 -8.22 28.29 -1.58
CA MET A 596 -8.74 27.25 -2.48
C MET A 596 -8.89 25.85 -1.87
N TYR A 597 -8.43 25.60 -0.64
CA TYR A 597 -8.35 24.26 -0.04
C TYR A 597 -9.70 23.56 0.07
N SER A 598 -10.74 24.26 0.55
CA SER A 598 -12.09 23.70 0.74
C SER A 598 -12.75 23.31 -0.59
N LEU A 599 -12.69 24.22 -1.58
CA LEU A 599 -13.18 23.98 -2.94
C LEU A 599 -12.40 22.84 -3.63
N LEU A 600 -11.07 22.86 -3.53
CA LEU A 600 -10.20 21.83 -4.12
C LEU A 600 -10.53 20.45 -3.55
N THR A 601 -10.65 20.34 -2.23
CA THR A 601 -10.94 19.08 -1.55
C THR A 601 -12.31 18.52 -1.99
N PHE A 602 -13.32 19.38 -2.09
CA PHE A 602 -14.63 19.00 -2.63
C PHE A 602 -14.53 18.50 -4.09
N LEU A 603 -13.84 19.23 -4.96
CA LEU A 603 -13.70 18.87 -6.38
C LEU A 603 -12.87 17.59 -6.59
N ILE A 604 -11.87 17.34 -5.74
CA ILE A 604 -11.11 16.08 -5.73
C ILE A 604 -12.01 14.89 -5.43
N LEU A 605 -12.83 14.98 -4.38
CA LEU A 605 -13.80 13.92 -4.05
C LEU A 605 -14.85 13.75 -5.14
N ALA A 606 -15.37 14.85 -5.68
CA ALA A 606 -16.32 14.82 -6.78
C ALA A 606 -15.71 14.18 -8.06
N SER A 607 -14.42 14.43 -8.32
CA SER A 607 -13.68 13.82 -9.44
C SER A 607 -13.57 12.31 -9.25
N TRP A 608 -13.17 11.83 -8.07
CA TRP A 608 -13.15 10.39 -7.75
C TRP A 608 -14.54 9.76 -7.78
N TYR A 609 -15.55 10.44 -7.24
CA TYR A 609 -16.92 9.95 -7.25
C TYR A 609 -17.46 9.80 -8.68
N THR A 610 -17.28 10.82 -9.52
CA THR A 610 -17.72 10.76 -10.93
C THR A 610 -16.89 9.80 -11.78
N TYR A 611 -15.60 9.62 -11.45
CA TYR A 611 -14.74 8.59 -12.04
C TYR A 611 -15.34 7.19 -11.85
N LEU A 612 -15.82 6.87 -10.65
CA LEU A 612 -16.47 5.59 -10.33
C LEU A 612 -17.77 5.33 -11.10
N HIS A 613 -18.37 6.37 -11.70
CA HIS A 613 -19.60 6.27 -12.52
C HIS A 613 -19.30 6.24 -14.03
N LEU A 614 -18.03 6.27 -14.44
CA LEU A 614 -17.66 6.14 -15.86
C LEU A 614 -18.03 4.78 -16.48
N PRO A 615 -17.93 3.64 -15.75
CA PRO A 615 -18.34 2.33 -16.28
C PRO A 615 -19.80 2.24 -16.70
N GLU A 616 -20.71 3.03 -16.10
CA GLU A 616 -22.16 3.04 -16.36
C GLU A 616 -22.54 3.49 -17.80
N ARG A 617 -21.57 3.71 -18.69
CA ARG A 617 -21.73 4.07 -20.11
C ARG A 617 -22.63 5.28 -20.40
N ASN A 618 -22.86 6.13 -19.40
CA ASN A 618 -23.65 7.34 -19.54
C ASN A 618 -22.80 8.52 -20.03
N ARG A 619 -23.27 9.24 -21.07
CA ARG A 619 -22.63 10.46 -21.58
C ARG A 619 -22.58 11.60 -20.55
N TRP A 620 -23.58 11.66 -19.67
CA TRP A 620 -23.63 12.66 -18.62
C TRP A 620 -22.60 12.39 -17.52
N SER A 621 -22.32 11.13 -17.19
CA SER A 621 -21.23 10.77 -16.26
C SER A 621 -19.87 11.21 -16.81
N ALA A 622 -19.62 10.98 -18.10
CA ALA A 622 -18.39 11.44 -18.77
C ALA A 622 -18.28 12.98 -18.83
N LEU A 623 -19.36 13.69 -19.16
CA LEU A 623 -19.37 15.15 -19.17
C LEU A 623 -19.16 15.72 -17.76
N THR A 624 -19.81 15.13 -16.76
CA THR A 624 -19.69 15.57 -15.36
C THR A 624 -18.26 15.34 -14.86
N TYR A 625 -17.68 14.17 -15.11
CA TYR A 625 -16.28 13.90 -14.81
C TYR A 625 -15.34 14.91 -15.48
N LEU A 626 -15.53 15.18 -16.78
CA LEU A 626 -14.73 16.16 -17.52
C LEU A 626 -14.81 17.56 -16.89
N VAL A 627 -16.03 18.06 -16.62
CA VAL A 627 -16.25 19.38 -16.04
C VAL A 627 -15.66 19.49 -14.65
N VAL A 628 -15.89 18.50 -13.78
CA VAL A 628 -15.38 18.48 -12.41
C VAL A 628 -13.85 18.41 -12.40
N THR A 629 -13.25 17.58 -13.27
CA THR A 629 -11.79 17.41 -13.36
C THR A 629 -11.12 18.68 -13.87
N ILE A 630 -11.72 19.35 -14.87
CA ILE A 630 -11.23 20.65 -15.34
C ILE A 630 -11.39 21.71 -14.25
N ALA A 631 -12.52 21.76 -13.56
CA ALA A 631 -12.70 22.69 -12.44
C ALA A 631 -11.65 22.47 -11.34
N MET A 632 -11.34 21.21 -11.03
CA MET A 632 -10.31 20.83 -10.06
C MET A 632 -8.92 21.35 -10.49
N LEU A 633 -8.53 21.14 -11.76
CA LEU A 633 -7.25 21.62 -12.31
C LEU A 633 -7.17 23.16 -12.35
N TYR A 634 -8.25 23.84 -12.69
CA TYR A 634 -8.33 25.31 -12.67
C TYR A 634 -8.53 25.89 -11.25
N THR A 635 -8.58 25.06 -10.21
CA THR A 635 -8.59 25.50 -8.80
C THR A 635 -7.20 25.51 -8.20
N HIS A 636 -6.36 24.50 -8.48
CA HIS A 636 -5.00 24.42 -7.95
C HIS A 636 -4.10 23.49 -8.79
N VAL A 637 -2.86 23.88 -9.04
CA VAL A 637 -1.87 23.07 -9.80
C VAL A 637 -1.65 21.67 -9.18
N TYR A 638 -1.78 21.53 -7.86
CA TYR A 638 -1.60 20.27 -7.14
C TYR A 638 -2.61 19.18 -7.55
N ALA A 639 -3.74 19.58 -8.15
CA ALA A 639 -4.75 18.67 -8.71
C ALA A 639 -4.18 17.71 -9.78
N VAL A 640 -3.08 18.07 -10.44
CA VAL A 640 -2.41 17.17 -11.42
C VAL A 640 -2.00 15.85 -10.77
N PHE A 641 -1.58 15.85 -9.50
CA PHE A 641 -1.18 14.62 -8.81
C PHE A 641 -2.36 13.71 -8.49
N VAL A 642 -3.55 14.28 -8.30
CA VAL A 642 -4.79 13.49 -8.17
C VAL A 642 -5.17 12.85 -9.50
N LEU A 643 -5.00 13.56 -10.62
CA LEU A 643 -5.23 12.99 -11.94
C LEU A 643 -4.24 11.87 -12.27
N LEU A 644 -2.97 12.02 -11.88
CA LEU A 644 -1.96 10.95 -11.96
C LEU A 644 -2.35 9.72 -11.13
N ALA A 645 -2.93 9.92 -9.95
CA ALA A 645 -3.45 8.82 -9.13
C ALA A 645 -4.54 8.02 -9.85
N GLN A 646 -5.48 8.71 -10.51
CA GLN A 646 -6.53 8.08 -11.30
C GLN A 646 -5.97 7.36 -12.54
N HIS A 647 -4.93 7.90 -13.19
CA HIS A 647 -4.23 7.21 -14.27
C HIS A 647 -3.56 5.92 -13.78
N GLY A 648 -2.81 5.99 -12.69
CA GLY A 648 -2.15 4.83 -12.09
C GLY A 648 -3.16 3.74 -11.73
N TYR A 649 -4.25 4.11 -11.07
CA TYR A 649 -5.34 3.19 -10.73
C TYR A 649 -5.95 2.53 -11.97
N THR A 650 -6.31 3.33 -12.99
CA THR A 650 -6.88 2.80 -14.24
C THR A 650 -5.93 1.85 -14.96
N LEU A 651 -4.63 2.15 -14.98
CA LEU A 651 -3.63 1.30 -15.63
C LEU A 651 -3.46 -0.05 -14.93
N LEU A 652 -3.59 -0.07 -13.60
CA LEU A 652 -3.41 -1.27 -12.78
C LEU A 652 -4.65 -2.18 -12.77
N THR A 653 -5.85 -1.61 -12.84
CA THR A 653 -7.09 -2.35 -12.58
C THR A 653 -7.93 -2.60 -13.83
N GLU A 654 -7.90 -1.70 -14.82
CA GLU A 654 -8.77 -1.83 -15.98
C GLU A 654 -8.10 -2.66 -17.08
N SER A 655 -8.80 -3.66 -17.60
CA SER A 655 -8.36 -4.48 -18.73
C SER A 655 -9.11 -4.15 -20.04
N SER A 656 -10.30 -3.53 -19.96
CA SER A 656 -11.15 -3.24 -21.12
C SER A 656 -10.52 -2.26 -22.10
N ARG A 657 -10.33 -2.70 -23.34
CA ARG A 657 -9.85 -1.85 -24.44
C ARG A 657 -10.80 -0.68 -24.72
N GLU A 658 -12.10 -0.90 -24.58
CA GLU A 658 -13.10 0.14 -24.83
C GLU A 658 -13.05 1.22 -23.74
N PHE A 659 -13.00 0.81 -22.47
CA PHE A 659 -12.84 1.76 -21.37
C PHE A 659 -11.55 2.56 -21.53
N LYS A 660 -10.41 1.89 -21.81
CA LYS A 660 -9.12 2.57 -22.04
C LYS A 660 -9.19 3.58 -23.17
N ARG A 661 -9.85 3.27 -24.28
CA ARG A 661 -10.03 4.23 -25.39
C ARG A 661 -10.85 5.44 -24.97
N ARG A 662 -11.95 5.23 -24.25
CA ARG A 662 -12.81 6.32 -23.73
C ARG A 662 -12.06 7.16 -22.70
N TRP A 663 -11.31 6.52 -21.81
CA TRP A 663 -10.44 7.17 -20.83
C TRP A 663 -9.42 8.06 -21.53
N ILE A 664 -8.66 7.54 -22.50
CA ILE A 664 -7.70 8.32 -23.28
C ILE A 664 -8.39 9.52 -23.95
N ALA A 665 -9.56 9.33 -24.57
CA ALA A 665 -10.30 10.42 -25.19
C ALA A 665 -10.69 11.52 -24.19
N LEU A 666 -11.15 11.14 -22.98
CA LEU A 666 -11.43 12.08 -21.89
C LEU A 666 -10.17 12.81 -21.45
N GLN A 667 -9.03 12.11 -21.31
CA GLN A 667 -7.79 12.75 -20.90
C GLN A 667 -7.22 13.69 -21.96
N VAL A 668 -7.36 13.36 -23.25
CA VAL A 668 -7.03 14.30 -24.35
C VAL A 668 -7.90 15.55 -24.25
N ALA A 669 -9.20 15.40 -24.00
CA ALA A 669 -10.08 16.56 -23.81
C ALA A 669 -9.68 17.39 -22.57
N VAL A 670 -9.34 16.73 -21.46
CA VAL A 670 -8.83 17.40 -20.25
C VAL A 670 -7.55 18.18 -20.56
N SER A 671 -6.58 17.54 -21.21
CA SER A 671 -5.31 18.17 -21.58
C SER A 671 -5.51 19.38 -22.50
N LEU A 672 -6.36 19.26 -23.52
CA LEU A 672 -6.65 20.36 -24.44
C LEU A 672 -7.31 21.56 -23.74
N LEU A 673 -8.24 21.31 -22.82
CA LEU A 673 -8.92 22.36 -22.07
C LEU A 673 -8.04 23.00 -20.99
N TYR A 674 -7.05 22.27 -20.46
CA TYR A 674 -6.09 22.79 -19.48
C TYR A 674 -4.84 23.42 -20.11
N LEU A 675 -4.58 23.16 -21.39
CA LEU A 675 -3.42 23.67 -22.14
C LEU A 675 -3.22 25.20 -22.05
N PRO A 676 -4.26 26.05 -22.09
CA PRO A 676 -4.09 27.49 -21.93
C PRO A 676 -3.43 27.86 -20.58
N TRP A 677 -3.81 27.18 -19.50
CA TRP A 677 -3.20 27.42 -18.20
C TRP A 677 -1.78 26.84 -18.13
N VAL A 678 -1.51 25.69 -18.75
CA VAL A 678 -0.14 25.15 -18.86
C VAL A 678 0.78 26.15 -19.55
N TYR A 679 0.30 26.83 -20.60
CA TYR A 679 1.05 27.90 -21.26
C TYR A 679 1.34 29.06 -20.30
N VAL A 680 0.33 29.59 -19.60
CA VAL A 680 0.49 30.68 -18.62
C VAL A 680 1.48 30.28 -17.51
N LEU A 681 1.27 29.12 -16.91
CA LEU A 681 2.13 28.59 -15.85
C LEU A 681 3.58 28.43 -16.33
N SER A 682 3.80 27.97 -17.57
CA SER A 682 5.15 27.85 -18.14
C SER A 682 5.84 29.21 -18.24
N GLN A 683 5.13 30.28 -18.61
CA GLN A 683 5.69 31.63 -18.67
C GLN A 683 6.02 32.15 -17.27
N GLN A 684 5.14 31.91 -16.29
CA GLN A 684 5.37 32.30 -14.89
C GLN A 684 6.57 31.57 -14.29
N VAL A 685 6.68 30.26 -14.48
CA VAL A 685 7.80 29.45 -13.97
C VAL A 685 9.11 29.83 -14.67
N LEU A 686 9.11 29.99 -16.00
CA LEU A 686 10.31 30.41 -16.74
C LEU A 686 10.77 31.82 -16.33
N GLY A 687 9.83 32.74 -16.09
CA GLY A 687 10.12 34.07 -15.56
C GLY A 687 10.76 34.01 -14.18
N GLN A 688 10.19 33.19 -13.27
CA GLN A 688 10.76 32.98 -11.94
C GLN A 688 12.15 32.35 -11.95
N VAL A 689 12.41 31.40 -12.85
CA VAL A 689 13.74 30.78 -13.00
C VAL A 689 14.75 31.78 -13.57
N ALA A 690 14.35 32.64 -14.50
CA ALA A 690 15.21 33.69 -15.05
C ALA A 690 15.54 34.79 -14.01
N ASP A 691 14.60 35.12 -13.13
CA ASP A 691 14.79 36.12 -12.07
C ASP A 691 15.45 35.55 -10.81
N ALA A 692 15.39 34.23 -10.60
CA ALA A 692 16.09 33.51 -9.52
C ALA A 692 17.60 33.72 -9.54
N GLU A 693 18.20 33.87 -10.74
CA GLU A 693 19.62 34.20 -10.90
C GLU A 693 19.97 35.64 -10.46
N ARG A 694 18.97 36.52 -10.27
CA ARG A 694 19.17 37.95 -9.94
C ARG A 694 18.68 38.38 -8.56
N ALA A 695 17.66 37.74 -7.98
CA ALA A 695 16.99 38.23 -6.77
C ALA A 695 16.55 37.15 -5.74
N GLY A 696 16.92 35.87 -5.93
CA GLY A 696 16.38 34.78 -5.11
C GLY A 696 14.95 34.40 -5.54
N THR A 697 14.65 33.11 -5.58
CA THR A 697 13.38 32.59 -6.12
C THR A 697 12.15 33.04 -5.30
N ALA A 698 11.01 33.31 -5.96
CA ALA A 698 9.71 33.53 -5.32
C ALA A 698 9.10 32.29 -4.61
N ILE A 699 9.75 31.12 -4.70
CA ILE A 699 9.38 29.87 -4.00
C ILE A 699 10.33 29.61 -2.81
N SER A 700 11.18 30.57 -2.43
CA SER A 700 12.19 30.43 -1.35
C SER A 700 11.61 30.07 0.02
N TRP A 701 10.32 30.30 0.26
CA TRP A 701 9.64 30.02 1.51
C TRP A 701 9.23 28.54 1.67
N ILE A 702 9.18 27.74 0.59
CA ILE A 702 8.87 26.31 0.71
C ILE A 702 10.12 25.58 1.20
N PRO A 703 10.08 24.92 2.37
CA PRO A 703 11.25 24.23 2.91
C PRO A 703 11.67 23.07 2.01
N ALA A 704 12.97 22.80 1.99
CA ALA A 704 13.49 21.62 1.31
C ALA A 704 12.83 20.33 1.86
N PRO A 705 12.55 19.34 1.01
CA PRO A 705 11.92 18.10 1.44
C PRO A 705 12.76 17.40 2.52
N SER A 706 12.15 17.18 3.68
CA SER A 706 12.78 16.56 4.85
C SER A 706 11.86 15.51 5.46
N THR A 707 12.42 14.67 6.33
CA THR A 707 11.63 13.72 7.12
C THR A 707 10.67 14.41 8.08
N GLU A 708 10.99 15.63 8.51
CA GLU A 708 10.13 16.46 9.36
C GLU A 708 8.88 16.89 8.59
N LEU A 709 9.01 17.24 7.31
CA LEU A 709 7.88 17.64 6.47
C LEU A 709 6.86 16.50 6.27
N LEU A 710 7.35 15.26 6.13
CA LEU A 710 6.49 14.07 6.09
C LEU A 710 5.82 13.84 7.45
N ARG A 711 6.61 13.85 8.54
CA ARG A 711 6.07 13.74 9.91
C ARG A 711 4.95 14.75 10.15
N ASP A 712 5.19 16.01 9.79
CA ASP A 712 4.26 17.12 9.97
C ASP A 712 2.97 16.93 9.16
N THR A 713 3.06 16.30 7.98
CA THR A 713 1.88 15.90 7.20
C THR A 713 1.02 14.88 7.97
N PHE A 714 1.63 13.83 8.54
CA PHE A 714 0.89 12.81 9.28
C PHE A 714 0.33 13.34 10.61
N LEU A 715 1.09 14.19 11.30
CA LEU A 715 0.61 14.87 12.51
C LEU A 715 -0.57 15.80 12.19
N MET A 716 -0.51 16.54 11.08
CA MET A 716 -1.62 17.33 10.57
C MET A 716 -2.86 16.46 10.30
N PHE A 717 -2.72 15.26 9.71
CA PHE A 717 -3.84 14.33 9.52
C PHE A 717 -4.45 13.84 10.83
N ALA A 718 -3.63 13.68 11.88
CA ALA A 718 -4.09 13.32 13.22
C ALA A 718 -4.71 14.50 14.00
N GLY A 719 -4.71 15.72 13.46
CA GLY A 719 -5.24 16.92 14.10
C GLY A 719 -4.24 17.67 14.98
N PHE A 720 -2.94 17.38 14.86
CA PHE A 720 -1.84 18.00 15.60
C PHE A 720 -0.85 18.71 14.65
N PRO A 721 -1.26 19.73 13.87
CA PRO A 721 -0.35 20.40 12.95
C PRO A 721 0.80 21.08 13.72
N SER A 722 2.04 20.89 13.27
CA SER A 722 3.25 21.48 13.87
C SER A 722 3.34 23.00 13.71
N TYR A 723 2.64 23.58 12.74
CA TYR A 723 2.69 25.01 12.43
C TYR A 723 1.72 25.87 13.25
N TYR A 724 0.82 25.26 14.03
CA TYR A 724 -0.06 26.00 14.94
C TYR A 724 0.39 25.76 16.39
N PRO A 725 0.77 26.82 17.14
CA PRO A 725 1.32 26.71 18.50
C PRO A 725 0.36 26.13 19.54
N ILE A 726 -0.88 25.82 19.17
CA ILE A 726 -1.90 25.16 20.01
C ILE A 726 -1.40 23.83 20.62
N PHE A 727 -0.44 23.14 19.98
CA PHE A 727 0.15 21.88 20.48
C PHE A 727 1.68 21.89 20.65
N ASN A 728 2.33 23.05 20.55
CA ASN A 728 3.80 23.10 20.53
C ASN A 728 4.44 22.47 21.79
N ASP A 729 5.40 21.57 21.55
CA ASP A 729 6.43 21.03 22.46
C ASP A 729 6.01 20.40 23.80
N SER A 730 4.73 20.09 23.98
CA SER A 730 4.25 19.31 25.12
C SER A 730 4.38 17.81 24.85
N TRP A 731 5.17 17.09 25.65
CA TRP A 731 5.29 15.62 25.57
C TRP A 731 3.94 14.89 25.67
N VAL A 732 2.94 15.52 26.29
CA VAL A 732 1.56 15.02 26.40
C VAL A 732 0.84 15.11 25.06
N ALA A 733 0.98 16.22 24.32
CA ALA A 733 0.41 16.37 22.99
C ALA A 733 1.04 15.38 22.01
N TRP A 734 2.35 15.17 22.10
CA TRP A 734 3.08 14.14 21.34
C TRP A 734 2.60 12.72 21.66
N GLY A 735 2.43 12.40 22.95
CA GLY A 735 1.91 11.11 23.38
C GLY A 735 0.48 10.87 22.87
N ALA A 736 -0.38 11.89 22.93
CA ALA A 736 -1.75 11.80 22.42
C ALA A 736 -1.79 11.62 20.90
N ALA A 737 -0.98 12.36 20.14
CA ALA A 737 -0.88 12.23 18.69
C ALA A 737 -0.43 10.82 18.27
N LEU A 738 0.56 10.26 18.97
CA LEU A 738 1.05 8.89 18.71
C LEU A 738 -0.04 7.85 18.98
N VAL A 739 -0.80 7.98 20.08
CA VAL A 739 -1.90 7.06 20.40
C VAL A 739 -3.01 7.13 19.35
N VAL A 740 -3.35 8.33 18.88
CA VAL A 740 -4.34 8.51 17.79
C VAL A 740 -3.83 7.89 16.49
N LEU A 741 -2.58 8.14 16.11
CA LEU A 741 -1.97 7.55 14.91
C LEU A 741 -1.90 6.02 15.00
N LEU A 742 -1.51 5.45 16.14
CA LEU A 742 -1.50 4.00 16.33
C LEU A 742 -2.92 3.42 16.21
N THR A 743 -3.91 4.09 16.79
CA THR A 743 -5.32 3.70 16.71
C THR A 743 -5.82 3.74 15.26
N ILE A 744 -5.48 4.77 14.51
CA ILE A 744 -5.76 4.88 13.07
C ILE A 744 -5.16 3.69 12.33
N ASN A 745 -3.87 3.39 12.51
CA ASN A 745 -3.19 2.29 11.82
C ASN A 745 -3.81 0.93 12.15
N VAL A 746 -4.04 0.65 13.43
CA VAL A 746 -4.67 -0.61 13.87
C VAL A 746 -6.09 -0.74 13.31
N THR A 747 -6.86 0.35 13.29
CA THR A 747 -8.22 0.35 12.72
C THR A 747 -8.19 0.10 11.21
N ILE A 748 -7.22 0.67 10.48
CA ILE A 748 -7.04 0.42 9.04
C ILE A 748 -6.75 -1.06 8.77
N MET A 749 -6.01 -1.76 9.64
CA MET A 749 -5.79 -3.21 9.48
C MET A 749 -7.12 -3.99 9.50
N PHE A 750 -8.07 -3.60 10.36
CA PHE A 750 -9.43 -4.17 10.37
C PHE A 750 -10.27 -3.73 9.18
N ALA A 751 -9.88 -2.67 8.47
CA ALA A 751 -10.50 -2.30 7.20
C ALA A 751 -10.04 -3.20 6.05
N ILE A 752 -8.86 -3.82 6.14
CA ILE A 752 -8.27 -4.71 5.11
C ILE A 752 -8.73 -6.16 5.28
N VAL A 753 -9.17 -6.53 6.49
CA VAL A 753 -9.65 -7.86 6.82
C VAL A 753 -11.15 -7.78 7.15
N ASN A 754 -11.99 -8.30 6.26
CA ASN A 754 -13.39 -8.60 6.57
C ASN A 754 -13.46 -9.92 7.34
N TYR A 755 -14.48 -10.08 8.17
CA TYR A 755 -14.74 -11.35 8.81
C TYR A 755 -16.23 -11.54 9.05
N GLU A 756 -16.72 -12.73 8.73
CA GLU A 756 -18.15 -13.08 8.76
C GLU A 756 -18.36 -14.30 9.67
N PRO A 757 -19.38 -14.28 10.54
CA PRO A 757 -19.76 -15.46 11.30
C PRO A 757 -20.39 -16.47 10.35
N ALA A 758 -19.79 -17.64 10.25
CA ALA A 758 -20.35 -18.78 9.53
C ALA A 758 -21.56 -19.35 10.31
N ASP A 759 -22.47 -20.01 9.59
CA ASP A 759 -23.69 -20.61 10.16
C ASP A 759 -23.39 -21.67 11.24
N ASP A 760 -22.16 -22.19 11.29
CA ASP A 760 -21.67 -23.15 12.30
C ASP A 760 -21.07 -22.49 13.57
N GLY A 761 -21.06 -21.16 13.63
CA GLY A 761 -20.54 -20.38 14.76
C GLY A 761 -19.05 -20.02 14.66
N ARG A 762 -18.37 -20.34 13.55
CA ARG A 762 -16.98 -19.94 13.28
C ARG A 762 -16.90 -18.53 12.70
N ILE A 763 -15.71 -17.95 12.68
CA ILE A 763 -15.45 -16.62 12.11
C ILE A 763 -14.54 -16.82 10.90
N GLU A 764 -15.08 -16.68 9.70
CA GLU A 764 -14.32 -16.67 8.45
C GLU A 764 -13.66 -15.31 8.25
N TYR A 765 -12.46 -15.29 7.67
CA TYR A 765 -11.71 -14.05 7.41
C TYR A 765 -11.46 -13.91 5.91
N HIS A 766 -11.83 -12.76 5.35
CA HIS A 766 -11.62 -12.45 3.93
C HIS A 766 -10.78 -11.19 3.79
N LEU A 767 -9.80 -11.22 2.89
CA LEU A 767 -9.08 -10.01 2.50
C LEU A 767 -10.01 -9.11 1.68
N VAL A 768 -9.85 -7.79 1.82
CA VAL A 768 -10.63 -6.82 1.06
C VAL A 768 -10.34 -6.92 -0.43
N ASP A 769 -11.40 -6.70 -1.22
CA ASP A 769 -11.37 -6.42 -2.66
C ASP A 769 -10.19 -5.49 -3.01
N LEU A 770 -9.17 -6.06 -3.66
CA LEU A 770 -7.96 -5.34 -4.08
C LEU A 770 -8.28 -4.13 -4.94
N GLY A 771 -9.41 -4.12 -5.67
CA GLY A 771 -9.86 -2.99 -6.48
C GLY A 771 -10.19 -1.75 -5.63
N ARG A 772 -10.88 -1.91 -4.51
CA ARG A 772 -11.23 -0.79 -3.61
C ARG A 772 -10.03 -0.34 -2.79
N GLY A 773 -9.25 -1.30 -2.29
CA GLY A 773 -8.03 -1.02 -1.54
C GLY A 773 -6.99 -0.27 -2.37
N SER A 774 -6.76 -0.69 -3.62
CA SER A 774 -5.81 -0.03 -4.53
C SER A 774 -6.28 1.37 -4.94
N LEU A 775 -7.58 1.63 -5.06
CA LEU A 775 -8.11 2.97 -5.32
C LEU A 775 -7.75 3.93 -4.18
N LEU A 776 -8.10 3.56 -2.95
CA LEU A 776 -7.83 4.38 -1.78
C LEU A 776 -6.33 4.55 -1.54
N ALA A 777 -5.53 3.51 -1.83
CA ALA A 777 -4.07 3.60 -1.80
C ALA A 777 -3.52 4.57 -2.84
N MET A 778 -4.01 4.56 -4.09
CA MET A 778 -3.59 5.53 -5.11
C MET A 778 -3.98 6.95 -4.73
N PHE A 779 -5.21 7.13 -4.22
CA PHE A 779 -5.71 8.42 -3.74
C PHE A 779 -4.89 8.94 -2.54
N PHE A 780 -4.38 8.07 -1.69
CA PHE A 780 -3.53 8.43 -0.55
C PHE A 780 -2.08 8.71 -0.95
N ILE A 781 -1.43 7.74 -1.61
CA ILE A 781 0.01 7.70 -1.81
C ILE A 781 0.46 8.70 -2.87
N VAL A 782 -0.21 8.74 -4.03
CA VAL A 782 0.29 9.50 -5.18
C VAL A 782 0.34 11.01 -4.92
N PRO A 783 -0.70 11.65 -4.33
CA PRO A 783 -0.63 13.07 -4.02
C PRO A 783 0.45 13.43 -2.99
N ILE A 784 0.94 12.48 -2.19
CA ILE A 784 2.00 12.74 -1.20
C ILE A 784 3.38 12.40 -1.77
N ALA A 785 3.55 11.17 -2.22
CA ALA A 785 4.85 10.62 -2.62
C ALA A 785 5.40 11.30 -3.88
N VAL A 786 4.56 11.51 -4.91
CA VAL A 786 5.04 12.10 -6.17
C VAL A 786 5.53 13.53 -5.97
N PRO A 787 4.77 14.45 -5.35
CA PRO A 787 5.26 15.82 -5.16
C PRO A 787 6.41 15.89 -4.16
N PHE A 788 6.47 15.00 -3.16
CA PHE A 788 7.62 14.90 -2.26
C PHE A 788 8.90 14.50 -3.01
N VAL A 789 8.83 13.47 -3.86
CA VAL A 789 9.98 13.05 -4.69
C VAL A 789 10.36 14.13 -5.70
N LEU A 790 9.39 14.76 -6.38
CA LEU A 790 9.67 15.87 -7.30
C LEU A 790 10.27 17.07 -6.58
N SER A 791 9.87 17.34 -5.33
CA SER A 791 10.48 18.39 -4.51
C SER A 791 11.96 18.13 -4.25
N TYR A 792 12.35 16.86 -4.17
CA TYR A 792 13.72 16.44 -3.91
C TYR A 792 14.57 16.48 -5.17
N VAL A 793 13.97 16.16 -6.33
CA VAL A 793 14.68 16.04 -7.62
C VAL A 793 14.75 17.36 -8.38
N LEU A 794 13.70 18.19 -8.32
CA LEU A 794 13.58 19.42 -9.12
C LEU A 794 13.81 20.68 -8.27
N PHE A 795 12.80 21.08 -7.51
CA PHE A 795 12.82 22.22 -6.59
C PHE A 795 11.67 22.05 -5.58
N PRO A 796 11.74 22.64 -4.37
CA PRO A 796 10.72 22.46 -3.33
C PRO A 796 9.31 22.86 -3.80
N ILE A 797 8.38 21.90 -3.85
CA ILE A 797 6.96 22.12 -4.21
C ILE A 797 5.96 21.48 -3.23
N TYR A 798 6.43 20.60 -2.35
CA TYR A 798 5.61 19.88 -1.39
C TYR A 798 5.42 20.70 -0.12
N PHE A 799 4.18 20.88 0.30
CA PHE A 799 3.84 21.50 1.58
C PHE A 799 2.65 20.75 2.20
N PRO A 800 2.64 20.45 3.52
CA PRO A 800 1.64 19.58 4.16
C PRO A 800 0.18 19.98 3.86
N ARG A 801 -0.12 21.28 3.80
CA ARG A 801 -1.48 21.76 3.51
C ARG A 801 -2.03 21.40 2.13
N TYR A 802 -1.15 21.17 1.14
CA TYR A 802 -1.59 20.73 -0.19
C TYR A 802 -2.01 19.26 -0.22
N ALA A 803 -1.48 18.45 0.71
CA ALA A 803 -1.86 17.04 0.87
C ALA A 803 -3.17 16.84 1.66
N LEU A 804 -3.91 17.91 1.99
CA LEU A 804 -5.15 17.86 2.78
C LEU A 804 -6.13 16.78 2.30
N ALA A 805 -6.40 16.73 0.99
CA ALA A 805 -7.35 15.79 0.41
C ALA A 805 -6.89 14.32 0.51
N ALA A 806 -5.58 14.07 0.59
CA ALA A 806 -5.03 12.72 0.76
C ALA A 806 -5.37 12.12 2.12
N SER A 807 -5.74 12.92 3.13
CA SER A 807 -6.22 12.40 4.43
C SER A 807 -7.57 11.67 4.35
N LEU A 808 -8.39 11.97 3.33
CA LEU A 808 -9.76 11.46 3.20
C LEU A 808 -9.84 9.94 3.00
N PRO A 809 -9.07 9.31 2.08
CA PRO A 809 -9.06 7.86 1.97
C PRO A 809 -8.66 7.16 3.28
N LEU A 810 -7.76 7.77 4.08
CA LEU A 810 -7.40 7.25 5.40
C LEU A 810 -8.58 7.29 6.37
N LEU A 811 -9.33 8.40 6.43
CA LEU A 811 -10.53 8.48 7.27
C LEU A 811 -11.65 7.53 6.82
N VAL A 812 -11.76 7.26 5.52
CA VAL A 812 -12.69 6.24 4.98
C VAL A 812 -12.27 4.84 5.42
N LEU A 813 -10.98 4.50 5.36
CA LEU A 813 -10.47 3.21 5.84
C LEU A 813 -10.67 3.06 7.36
N VAL A 814 -10.39 4.10 8.15
CA VAL A 814 -10.66 4.09 9.60
C VAL A 814 -12.15 3.86 9.86
N ALA A 815 -13.05 4.53 9.13
CA ALA A 815 -14.48 4.31 9.25
C ALA A 815 -14.86 2.85 8.93
N ARG A 816 -14.33 2.28 7.84
CA ARG A 816 -14.59 0.88 7.47
C ARG A 816 -14.07 -0.08 8.53
N GLY A 817 -12.88 0.13 9.07
CA GLY A 817 -12.32 -0.67 10.14
C GLY A 817 -13.16 -0.66 11.42
N LEU A 818 -13.67 0.52 11.82
CA LEU A 818 -14.59 0.62 12.97
C LEU A 818 -15.92 -0.11 12.73
N VAL A 819 -16.44 -0.04 11.50
CA VAL A 819 -17.67 -0.74 11.10
C VAL A 819 -17.46 -2.26 11.09
N ASN A 820 -16.26 -2.72 10.69
CA ASN A 820 -15.89 -4.13 10.71
C ASN A 820 -15.77 -4.69 12.14
N LEU A 821 -15.51 -3.86 13.17
CA LEU A 821 -15.34 -4.31 14.57
C LEU A 821 -16.65 -4.66 15.32
N GLU A 822 -17.74 -4.99 14.62
CA GLU A 822 -19.04 -5.22 15.26
C GLU A 822 -19.07 -6.42 16.22
N TYR A 823 -18.36 -7.50 15.89
CA TYR A 823 -18.26 -8.69 16.75
C TYR A 823 -17.16 -8.55 17.82
N GLN A 824 -16.42 -7.44 17.81
CA GLN A 824 -15.42 -7.09 18.80
C GLN A 824 -15.81 -5.77 19.49
N PRO A 825 -16.99 -5.71 20.16
CA PRO A 825 -17.58 -4.46 20.63
C PRO A 825 -16.69 -3.71 21.63
N MET A 826 -15.89 -4.44 22.40
CA MET A 826 -14.88 -3.85 23.28
C MET A 826 -13.85 -3.04 22.48
N TRP A 827 -13.24 -3.64 21.45
CA TRP A 827 -12.23 -2.97 20.61
C TRP A 827 -12.84 -1.83 19.81
N ARG A 828 -14.03 -2.03 19.26
CA ARG A 828 -14.79 -0.95 18.61
C ARG A 828 -15.01 0.23 19.55
N ALA A 829 -15.43 -0.03 20.79
CA ALA A 829 -15.64 1.00 21.79
C ALA A 829 -14.33 1.70 22.17
N VAL A 830 -13.25 0.94 22.42
CA VAL A 830 -11.92 1.49 22.75
C VAL A 830 -11.44 2.42 21.65
N PHE A 831 -11.40 1.97 20.39
CA PHE A 831 -10.92 2.79 19.27
C PHE A 831 -11.82 4.00 19.02
N SER A 832 -13.15 3.83 19.15
CA SER A 832 -14.09 4.96 19.03
C SER A 832 -13.87 6.00 20.12
N VAL A 833 -13.68 5.58 21.38
CA VAL A 833 -13.41 6.48 22.51
C VAL A 833 -12.10 7.22 22.30
N VAL A 834 -11.04 6.54 21.88
CA VAL A 834 -9.75 7.18 21.62
C VAL A 834 -9.85 8.22 20.49
N LEU A 835 -10.51 7.89 19.38
CA LEU A 835 -10.70 8.82 18.27
C LEU A 835 -11.57 10.03 18.65
N VAL A 836 -12.67 9.80 19.38
CA VAL A 836 -13.55 10.88 19.87
C VAL A 836 -12.82 11.75 20.90
N ALA A 837 -12.11 11.17 21.86
CA ALA A 837 -11.33 11.91 22.85
C ALA A 837 -10.22 12.74 22.17
N GLY A 838 -9.54 12.17 21.16
CA GLY A 838 -8.55 12.88 20.35
C GLY A 838 -9.17 14.06 19.59
N ALA A 839 -10.32 13.86 18.95
CA ALA A 839 -11.04 14.92 18.24
C ALA A 839 -11.54 16.03 19.19
N ILE A 840 -12.06 15.68 20.36
CA ILE A 840 -12.49 16.67 21.38
C ILE A 840 -11.27 17.44 21.89
N THR A 841 -10.19 16.75 22.26
CA THR A 841 -8.98 17.39 22.78
C THR A 841 -8.40 18.36 21.77
N THR A 842 -8.29 17.92 20.51
CA THR A 842 -7.74 18.78 19.45
C THR A 842 -8.69 19.92 19.09
N GLY A 843 -9.99 19.66 19.02
CA GLY A 843 -11.00 20.67 18.73
C GLY A 843 -11.11 21.74 19.83
N VAL A 844 -11.13 21.34 21.11
CA VAL A 844 -11.15 22.28 22.25
C VAL A 844 -9.88 23.12 22.25
N GLY A 845 -8.71 22.50 22.08
CA GLY A 845 -7.45 23.23 21.95
C GLY A 845 -7.50 24.24 20.80
N TYR A 846 -8.04 23.83 19.65
CA TYR A 846 -8.16 24.69 18.48
C TYR A 846 -9.07 25.91 18.71
N TYR A 847 -10.25 25.76 19.33
CA TYR A 847 -11.13 26.91 19.58
C TYR A 847 -10.70 27.78 20.77
N ALA A 848 -9.95 27.21 21.71
CA ALA A 848 -9.40 27.94 22.85
C ALA A 848 -8.12 28.71 22.48
N GLY A 849 -7.39 28.27 21.45
CA GLY A 849 -6.17 28.90 20.99
C GLY A 849 -6.37 30.25 20.32
N ASP A 850 -5.33 31.08 20.40
CA ASP A 850 -5.23 32.35 19.70
C ASP A 850 -4.53 32.17 18.34
N THR A 851 -4.77 33.11 17.43
CA THR A 851 -4.08 33.13 16.13
C THR A 851 -2.68 33.70 16.30
N VAL A 852 -1.75 33.19 15.50
CA VAL A 852 -0.36 33.64 15.44
C VAL A 852 -0.23 34.99 14.72
N GLU A 853 -1.22 35.34 13.89
CA GLU A 853 -1.27 36.59 13.12
C GLU A 853 -2.48 37.43 13.56
N ASP A 854 -2.39 38.15 14.69
CA ASP A 854 -3.48 39.02 15.18
C ASP A 854 -3.45 40.43 14.56
N TRP A 855 -3.60 40.52 13.24
CA TRP A 855 -3.57 41.78 12.51
C TRP A 855 -4.63 42.80 12.97
N ASP A 856 -5.87 42.38 13.27
CA ASP A 856 -6.92 43.26 13.77
C ASP A 856 -6.50 43.91 15.10
N GLY A 857 -6.06 43.09 16.06
CA GLY A 857 -5.62 43.58 17.36
C GLY A 857 -4.42 44.53 17.25
N SER A 858 -3.37 44.14 16.54
CA SER A 858 -2.14 44.95 16.42
C SER A 858 -2.38 46.28 15.67
N VAL A 859 -3.20 46.27 14.61
CA VAL A 859 -3.44 47.46 13.76
C VAL A 859 -4.53 48.37 14.32
N SER A 860 -5.53 47.82 15.01
CA SER A 860 -6.56 48.61 15.69
C SER A 860 -5.95 49.50 16.78
N ASP A 861 -4.93 49.00 17.50
CA ASP A 861 -4.19 49.78 18.49
C ASP A 861 -3.47 50.98 17.86
N VAL A 862 -2.83 50.79 16.70
CA VAL A 862 -2.24 51.89 15.93
C VAL A 862 -3.33 52.87 15.49
N SER A 863 -4.42 52.36 14.90
CA SER A 863 -5.52 53.16 14.36
C SER A 863 -6.18 54.05 15.41
N ALA A 864 -6.30 53.57 16.65
CA ALA A 864 -6.92 54.31 17.75
C ALA A 864 -6.05 55.42 18.33
N ASN A 865 -4.72 55.35 18.17
CA ASN A 865 -3.76 56.21 18.86
C ASN A 865 -2.89 57.07 17.94
N ILE A 866 -2.97 56.87 16.62
CA ILE A 866 -2.19 57.61 15.63
C ILE A 866 -2.85 58.94 15.25
N SER A 867 -2.03 59.99 15.09
CA SER A 867 -2.45 61.33 14.66
C SER A 867 -2.07 61.61 13.19
N PRO A 868 -2.75 62.55 12.49
CA PRO A 868 -2.46 62.88 11.09
C PRO A 868 -1.02 63.35 10.82
N ASP A 869 -0.35 63.91 11.82
CA ASP A 869 1.03 64.40 11.73
C ASP A 869 2.08 63.31 12.04
N ASP A 870 1.65 62.08 12.38
CA ASP A 870 2.54 60.97 12.70
C ASP A 870 3.04 60.25 11.43
N LEU A 871 4.18 59.55 11.55
CA LEU A 871 4.70 58.66 10.51
C LEU A 871 4.39 57.20 10.83
N LEU A 872 3.83 56.45 9.87
CA LEU A 872 3.63 55.00 9.98
C LEU A 872 4.66 54.25 9.13
N VAL A 873 5.58 53.54 9.77
CA VAL A 873 6.57 52.67 9.14
C VAL A 873 6.04 51.24 9.12
N ILE A 874 6.03 50.60 7.95
CA ILE A 874 5.59 49.21 7.77
C ILE A 874 6.76 48.38 7.25
N GLN A 875 7.03 47.26 7.92
CA GLN A 875 8.11 46.37 7.58
C GLN A 875 7.68 44.90 7.74
N PRO A 876 7.87 44.03 6.75
CA PRO A 876 8.33 44.33 5.40
C PRO A 876 7.24 44.97 4.52
N PHE A 877 7.62 45.58 3.40
CA PHE A 877 6.71 46.32 2.53
C PHE A 877 5.54 45.48 2.01
N TRP A 878 5.68 44.15 1.90
CA TRP A 878 4.63 43.29 1.38
C TRP A 878 3.48 43.04 2.36
N VAL A 879 3.59 43.46 3.63
CA VAL A 879 2.47 43.41 4.60
C VAL A 879 1.63 44.70 4.61
N GLU A 880 1.85 45.61 3.66
CA GLU A 880 1.08 46.86 3.55
C GLU A 880 -0.42 46.59 3.42
N ASN A 881 -0.81 45.56 2.66
CA ASN A 881 -2.22 45.22 2.46
C ASN A 881 -2.89 44.78 3.76
N ASP A 882 -2.16 44.06 4.61
CA ASP A 882 -2.61 43.54 5.91
C ASP A 882 -2.88 44.67 6.89
N VAL A 883 -1.91 45.59 7.00
CA VAL A 883 -2.08 46.82 7.78
C VAL A 883 -3.23 47.64 7.22
N THR A 884 -3.29 47.84 5.90
CA THR A 884 -4.32 48.67 5.26
C THR A 884 -5.73 48.09 5.43
N TYR A 885 -5.88 46.77 5.45
CA TYR A 885 -7.17 46.10 5.61
C TYR A 885 -7.81 46.39 6.96
N TYR A 886 -7.02 46.39 8.03
CA TYR A 886 -7.50 46.65 9.41
C TYR A 886 -7.35 48.12 9.84
N TYR A 887 -6.65 48.95 9.07
CA TYR A 887 -6.41 50.34 9.43
C TYR A 887 -7.67 51.21 9.29
N GLY A 888 -8.22 51.63 10.42
CA GLY A 888 -9.37 52.53 10.50
C GLY A 888 -9.04 53.98 10.88
N GLY A 889 -7.75 54.33 10.98
CA GLY A 889 -7.26 55.63 11.44
C GLY A 889 -7.33 56.75 10.39
N PRO A 890 -6.91 57.98 10.76
CA PRO A 890 -6.82 59.10 9.82
C PRO A 890 -5.80 58.85 8.70
N ALA A 891 -5.86 59.63 7.60
CA ALA A 891 -4.80 59.56 6.61
C ALA A 891 -3.47 60.05 7.21
N VAL A 892 -2.43 59.22 7.13
CA VAL A 892 -1.08 59.48 7.67
C VAL A 892 -0.02 59.22 6.62
N GLU A 893 1.16 59.82 6.79
CA GLU A 893 2.30 59.50 5.96
C GLU A 893 2.79 58.07 6.26
N ARG A 894 3.08 57.29 5.20
CA ARG A 894 3.55 55.91 5.31
C ARG A 894 4.94 55.73 4.70
N MET A 895 5.76 54.90 5.33
CA MET A 895 7.05 54.47 4.81
C MET A 895 7.13 52.94 4.80
N MET A 896 7.50 52.37 3.66
CA MET A 896 7.66 50.92 3.50
C MET A 896 9.15 50.56 3.52
N LEU A 897 9.50 49.50 4.26
CA LEU A 897 10.86 48.98 4.35
C LEU A 897 10.94 47.51 3.90
N PRO A 898 12.05 47.03 3.35
CA PRO A 898 12.25 45.59 3.06
C PRO A 898 12.37 44.76 4.35
N ALA A 899 12.25 43.43 4.23
CA ALA A 899 12.47 42.52 5.37
C ALA A 899 13.94 42.52 5.81
N SER A 900 14.19 42.01 7.02
CA SER A 900 15.54 41.62 7.45
C SER A 900 15.99 40.37 6.67
N PRO A 901 17.25 40.30 6.19
CA PRO A 901 18.35 41.27 6.33
C PRO A 901 18.48 42.26 5.16
N ASP A 902 17.50 42.34 4.26
CA ASP A 902 17.56 43.11 3.01
C ASP A 902 17.52 44.64 3.19
N VAL A 903 17.40 45.13 4.44
CA VAL A 903 17.45 46.56 4.77
C VAL A 903 18.85 47.14 4.53
N THR A 904 18.95 48.00 3.52
CA THR A 904 20.22 48.62 3.12
C THR A 904 20.58 49.85 3.97
N ALA A 905 21.84 50.30 3.87
CA ALA A 905 22.25 51.57 4.48
C ALA A 905 21.49 52.78 3.90
N THR A 906 21.08 52.70 2.64
CA THR A 906 20.28 53.74 1.98
C THR A 906 18.88 53.81 2.58
N ASP A 907 18.24 52.66 2.83
CA ASP A 907 16.92 52.60 3.48
C ASP A 907 16.96 53.20 4.89
N ARG A 908 18.01 52.89 5.67
CA ARG A 908 18.23 53.48 7.00
C ARG A 908 18.48 54.99 6.94
N SER A 909 19.21 55.49 5.95
CA SER A 909 19.43 56.93 5.78
C SER A 909 18.15 57.67 5.40
N LEU A 910 17.31 57.05 4.56
CA LEU A 910 16.00 57.57 4.18
C LEU A 910 15.06 57.61 5.40
N LEU A 911 15.06 56.53 6.19
CA LEU A 911 14.31 56.44 7.44
C LEU A 911 14.72 57.55 8.40
N ALA A 912 16.02 57.74 8.64
CA ALA A 912 16.52 58.80 9.53
C ALA A 912 16.09 60.20 9.09
N THR A 913 16.01 60.44 7.77
CA THR A 913 15.58 61.73 7.23
C THR A 913 14.08 61.92 7.46
N LYS A 914 13.24 60.95 7.07
CA LYS A 914 11.78 61.04 7.28
C LYS A 914 11.41 61.14 8.75
N VAL A 915 11.99 60.32 9.60
CA VAL A 915 11.73 60.32 11.04
C VAL A 915 12.00 61.68 11.68
N SER A 916 12.97 62.45 11.17
CA SER A 916 13.32 63.76 11.74
C SER A 916 12.23 64.85 11.55
N ASP A 917 11.31 64.63 10.60
CA ASP A 917 10.22 65.56 10.25
C ASP A 917 8.95 65.32 11.09
N HIS A 918 8.88 64.24 11.87
CA HIS A 918 7.70 63.87 12.67
C HIS A 918 8.02 63.85 14.17
N GLU A 919 7.04 64.17 15.02
CA GLU A 919 7.19 64.10 16.49
C GLU A 919 6.91 62.68 17.03
N THR A 920 6.05 61.92 16.36
CA THR A 920 5.69 60.54 16.73
C THR A 920 5.83 59.63 15.52
N VAL A 921 6.41 58.45 15.72
CA VAL A 921 6.59 57.42 14.69
C VAL A 921 6.05 56.09 15.19
N TRP A 922 5.14 55.51 14.42
CA TRP A 922 4.64 54.15 14.62
C TRP A 922 5.37 53.19 13.70
N VAL A 923 5.69 51.99 14.19
CA VAL A 923 6.36 50.95 13.40
C VAL A 923 5.58 49.65 13.56
N VAL A 924 5.15 49.06 12.45
CA VAL A 924 4.55 47.73 12.41
C VAL A 924 5.53 46.79 11.71
N ARG A 925 5.98 45.75 12.41
CA ARG A 925 6.95 44.76 11.95
C ARG A 925 6.31 43.36 11.86
N TYR A 926 6.68 42.56 10.86
CA TYR A 926 6.25 41.16 10.73
C TYR A 926 7.44 40.24 10.45
N GLN A 927 7.64 39.23 11.31
CA GLN A 927 8.73 38.24 11.21
C GLN A 927 10.13 38.85 11.06
N THR A 928 10.36 40.00 11.69
CA THR A 928 11.63 40.73 11.57
C THR A 928 12.40 40.68 12.88
N ASP A 929 13.68 40.31 12.84
CA ASP A 929 14.57 40.41 13.99
C ASP A 929 15.18 41.82 14.13
N ASP A 930 15.74 42.13 15.29
CA ASP A 930 16.34 43.45 15.56
C ASP A 930 17.72 43.65 14.90
N SER A 931 18.17 42.71 14.06
CA SER A 931 19.51 42.74 13.47
C SER A 931 19.66 43.71 12.29
N ASP A 932 18.55 44.21 11.74
CA ASP A 932 18.50 45.09 10.56
C ASP A 932 18.87 46.58 10.83
N GLY A 933 18.95 46.96 12.11
CA GLY A 933 19.29 48.32 12.56
C GLY A 933 18.18 49.35 12.41
N VAL A 934 16.95 48.97 12.08
CA VAL A 934 15.79 49.88 11.93
C VAL A 934 15.43 50.51 13.27
N LEU A 935 15.19 49.70 14.31
CA LEU A 935 14.90 50.22 15.66
C LEU A 935 16.06 51.02 16.24
N GLY A 936 17.30 50.63 15.94
CA GLY A 936 18.50 51.37 16.31
C GLY A 936 18.59 52.75 15.67
N THR A 937 18.06 52.92 14.45
CA THR A 937 18.02 54.21 13.75
C THR A 937 16.98 55.14 14.38
N LEU A 938 15.81 54.62 14.77
CA LEU A 938 14.75 55.38 15.44
C LEU A 938 15.22 55.90 16.82
N ASN A 939 15.88 55.03 17.59
CA ASN A 939 16.41 55.35 18.93
C ASN A 939 17.48 56.46 18.94
N GLN A 940 18.01 56.89 17.79
CA GLN A 940 18.96 58.01 17.74
C GLN A 940 18.30 59.37 17.97
N THR A 941 17.00 59.49 17.68
CA THR A 941 16.27 60.77 17.72
C THR A 941 14.96 60.71 18.49
N HIS A 942 14.41 59.51 18.71
CA HIS A 942 13.15 59.27 19.39
C HIS A 942 13.32 58.22 20.50
N ASP A 943 12.58 58.38 21.60
CA ASP A 943 12.48 57.40 22.68
C ASP A 943 11.34 56.42 22.39
N LEU A 944 11.56 55.14 22.62
CA LEU A 944 10.50 54.12 22.60
C LEU A 944 9.51 54.35 23.76
N ARG A 945 8.22 54.50 23.45
CA ARG A 945 7.15 54.80 24.42
C ARG A 945 6.14 53.68 24.59
N TYR A 946 5.95 52.85 23.56
CA TYR A 946 5.02 51.74 23.60
C TYR A 946 5.52 50.61 22.70
N THR A 947 5.29 49.38 23.18
CA THR A 947 5.59 48.13 22.47
C THR A 947 4.43 47.17 22.68
N ARG A 948 4.01 46.53 21.60
CA ARG A 948 3.14 45.36 21.60
C ARG A 948 3.77 44.29 20.72
N GLU A 949 3.87 43.08 21.25
CA GLU A 949 4.46 41.93 20.56
C GLU A 949 3.44 40.79 20.56
N ASP A 950 2.95 40.46 19.38
CA ASP A 950 1.96 39.42 19.10
C ASP A 950 2.63 38.35 18.21
N GLU A 951 3.44 37.46 18.81
CA GLU A 951 4.25 36.39 18.17
C GLU A 951 5.01 36.80 16.89
N LEU A 952 4.33 36.92 15.75
CA LEU A 952 4.91 37.32 14.46
C LEU A 952 4.83 38.83 14.19
N ILE A 953 3.93 39.56 14.85
CA ILE A 953 3.67 40.98 14.62
C ILE A 953 4.17 41.80 15.81
N SER A 954 4.99 42.82 15.55
CA SER A 954 5.47 43.73 16.58
C SER A 954 5.12 45.17 16.23
N VAL A 955 4.48 45.87 17.16
CA VAL A 955 4.10 47.28 17.02
C VAL A 955 4.88 48.12 18.02
N TYR A 956 5.53 49.17 17.53
CA TYR A 956 6.31 50.11 18.33
C TYR A 956 5.81 51.53 18.11
N ARG A 957 5.83 52.34 19.17
CA ARG A 957 5.62 53.79 19.11
C ARG A 957 6.83 54.51 19.67
N PHE A 958 7.37 55.41 18.89
CA PHE A 958 8.50 56.27 19.23
C PHE A 958 8.04 57.72 19.30
N GLU A 959 8.52 58.48 20.28
CA GLU A 959 8.27 59.91 20.42
C GLU A 959 9.59 60.67 20.48
N ARG A 960 9.65 61.86 19.89
CA ARG A 960 10.88 62.65 19.83
C ARG A 960 11.47 62.84 21.22
N ALA A 961 12.76 62.52 21.36
CA ALA A 961 13.44 62.62 22.65
C ALA A 961 13.43 64.10 23.10
N SER A 962 12.90 64.37 24.29
CA SER A 962 12.98 65.69 24.89
C SER A 962 14.44 65.97 25.25
N ARG A 963 15.10 66.87 24.50
CA ARG A 963 16.47 67.30 24.79
C ARG A 963 16.57 68.08 26.09
#